data_AF-T2JLC3-F1
#
_entry.id   AF-T2JLC3-F1
#
_cell.length_a   1.000
_cell.length_b   1.000
_cell.length_c   1.000
_cell.angle_alpha   90.00
_cell.angle_beta   90.00
_cell.angle_gamma   90.00
#
_symmetry.space_group_name_H-M   'P 1'
#
loop_
_entity.id
_entity.type
_entity.pdbx_description
1 polymer ?
#
loop_
_entity_poly.entity_id
_entity_poly.type
_entity_poly.pdbx_seq_one_letter_code
_entity_poly.pdbx_strand_id
1 'polypeptide(L)'
;MDSGGDSLKGLFQAVGAAFVLGVDINHETLFKGRFTRDLNLDYQPKFFVNPCELAPSLNQSHTIASLDQQKDQGEQREPRKDNIDKNTTSNDEESPLNCVRQLLSEKTELPIATIQEDYRLLGDLHLNSISVGQLVAEAARRLGLAAPVSPTDYANATVGDLAEALTDLEEIKEIKAIERVTMGVDHWIRTFTVDLVESPLNNALPTPKPHGANWRIIAPLDHQLKTTLETVFSQYEGEGVVVCLPPHPNETIIDSLLEGAKKAINESKCFILVQNGDSAASFARTLYLENPEIKTCVINVPLNHPEAVDWIITESLCGEGYNEVYYDNQGIRRSRLLKSALNISPSTTYSPQTPLPLTSNDVLCVTGGGKGIAAECALSIAKETGVRLALLGRSQPEQDQELTHNLVRMQSLGIKVSYVSVDVTDAQKVKQAMEQISTNLGAVSAIIHGAGINKPKLIKNLEKEDILKTLDPKVTGLSNILSAINPNSLKQLITFGSIIAETGLPGEADYGLANEWLSHAVAEFQEKYPHCHCLNLAWSVWSGVGMGEKLGRIDSLMQQGITPIPPEQGIKILRGLMSKSFDDTTVIISGRFGEPPTLKMEELELPFLRFLEKQKVSYPGVELIVETELSLDNDPYLKDHVYEGEYIFPGVMGLEAMTQVVTGLMPNLGNNITFESVKFNYPIVVSAEEPLTIRIAALIYPSGKIKTVIRSQQNEFTVDHFEAIISQAQEEIEHFEGLNVFQEIPDTHDPEKKGNNIDTHQHLYGELLFHQGCFQRIVNYEYLTDTKCVAKIEMKESLQWFSRYLPDKLLLGDPGARDAVIHGLQACVPHATILPTGIEKLSIYGINSSKNQFVSATEIKHFDDTFIYDLKVFDAEGNILEIWQGLELQIIKHKNADDPWISNLLPPYLERNLKKVVPNANLTVIIDEDATVERRVRSDRTLQKLSHHIVTRRTDGKPEITSEKVCVSHTGALTLVVRGESGCDIEPVTERSRTVWHDLLGTHYLALADMITADKGESLNVSATRIWTAKECLKKAEMMVDAPLILMSRKDNSQMVCLRVGKTVICTFLVRVKGFEMPLVFAILVDEEKEIDRGSCLIVEENPIFT
;
A
#
# COMPACT_ATOMS: atom_id res chain seq x y z
N MET A 1 34.38 -7.93 16.93
CA MET A 1 33.14 -7.80 17.71
C MET A 1 32.60 -6.42 17.42
N ASP A 2 31.49 -6.38 16.71
CA ASP A 2 30.80 -5.15 16.31
C ASP A 2 30.00 -4.65 17.51
N SER A 3 30.59 -3.76 18.31
CA SER A 3 30.01 -3.26 19.56
C SER A 3 29.10 -2.04 19.36
N GLY A 4 28.62 -1.78 18.14
CA GLY A 4 27.81 -0.61 17.80
C GLY A 4 26.59 -0.86 16.90
N GLY A 5 26.27 -2.11 16.54
CA GLY A 5 25.07 -2.44 15.76
C GLY A 5 23.84 -2.73 16.62
N ASP A 6 22.63 -2.51 16.08
CA ASP A 6 21.34 -2.75 16.74
C ASP A 6 21.04 -4.23 17.05
N SER A 7 21.95 -5.13 16.67
CA SER A 7 21.80 -6.57 16.83
C SER A 7 22.74 -7.11 17.91
N LEU A 8 22.16 -7.70 18.97
CA LEU A 8 22.89 -8.44 19.99
C LEU A 8 23.36 -9.83 19.52
N LYS A 9 23.11 -10.19 18.26
CA LYS A 9 23.42 -11.52 17.69
C LYS A 9 24.90 -11.87 17.82
N GLY A 10 25.80 -10.93 17.52
CA GLY A 10 27.25 -11.16 17.64
C GLY A 10 27.71 -11.39 19.08
N LEU A 11 27.09 -10.70 20.04
CA LEU A 11 27.35 -10.90 21.46
C LEU A 11 26.85 -12.27 21.94
N PHE A 12 25.63 -12.67 21.55
CA PHE A 12 25.08 -13.97 21.91
C PHE A 12 25.80 -15.14 21.26
N GLN A 13 26.32 -14.98 20.04
CA GLN A 13 27.20 -15.98 19.42
C GLN A 13 28.51 -16.15 20.18
N ALA A 14 29.13 -15.05 20.65
CA ALA A 14 30.36 -15.11 21.45
C ALA A 14 30.13 -15.76 22.82
N VAL A 15 29.01 -15.42 23.49
CA VAL A 15 28.60 -16.04 24.76
C VAL A 15 28.28 -17.53 24.56
N GLY A 16 27.56 -17.89 23.50
CA GLY A 16 27.28 -19.29 23.16
C GLY A 16 28.55 -20.09 22.89
N ALA A 17 29.53 -19.52 22.16
CA ALA A 17 30.81 -20.16 21.93
C ALA A 17 31.61 -20.35 23.24
N ALA A 18 31.63 -19.36 24.13
CA ALA A 18 32.28 -19.45 25.43
C ALA A 18 31.63 -20.51 26.34
N PHE A 19 30.29 -20.62 26.32
CA PHE A 19 29.54 -21.64 27.06
C PHE A 19 29.87 -23.06 26.57
N VAL A 20 29.90 -23.28 25.23
CA VAL A 20 30.26 -24.57 24.63
C VAL A 20 31.71 -24.96 24.97
N LEU A 21 32.60 -23.99 25.10
CA LEU A 21 33.99 -24.20 25.51
C LEU A 21 34.17 -24.39 27.03
N GLY A 22 33.08 -24.40 27.81
CA GLY A 22 33.12 -24.55 29.27
C GLY A 22 33.75 -23.36 30.00
N VAL A 23 33.80 -22.19 29.36
CA VAL A 23 34.32 -20.97 29.97
C VAL A 23 33.26 -20.37 30.87
N ASP A 24 33.64 -20.04 32.11
CA ASP A 24 32.74 -19.48 33.10
C ASP A 24 32.39 -18.02 32.75
N ILE A 25 31.13 -17.76 32.37
CA ILE A 25 30.70 -16.44 31.86
C ILE A 25 30.08 -15.62 33.00
N ASN A 26 30.81 -14.59 33.43
CA ASN A 26 30.29 -13.62 34.39
C ASN A 26 29.35 -12.60 33.70
N HIS A 27 28.08 -13.01 33.56
CA HIS A 27 27.01 -12.23 32.94
C HIS A 27 26.61 -10.98 33.75
N GLU A 28 26.89 -10.91 35.06
CA GLU A 28 26.59 -9.73 35.90
C GLU A 28 27.32 -8.47 35.38
N THR A 29 28.51 -8.64 34.80
CA THR A 29 29.30 -7.55 34.24
C THR A 29 28.59 -6.84 33.08
N LEU A 30 27.77 -7.58 32.32
CA LEU A 30 27.09 -7.08 31.12
C LEU A 30 25.95 -6.10 31.45
N PHE A 31 25.36 -6.26 32.63
CA PHE A 31 24.19 -5.51 33.10
C PHE A 31 24.53 -4.55 34.25
N LYS A 32 25.81 -4.51 34.68
CA LYS A 32 26.28 -3.64 35.75
C LYS A 32 26.05 -2.16 35.39
N GLY A 33 25.24 -1.47 36.22
CA GLY A 33 24.88 -0.07 36.02
C GLY A 33 23.70 0.17 35.06
N ARG A 34 23.02 -0.89 34.59
CA ARG A 34 21.79 -0.80 33.79
C ARG A 34 20.58 -1.19 34.62
N PHE A 35 19.43 -0.55 34.38
CA PHE A 35 18.19 -0.90 35.06
C PHE A 35 17.69 -2.25 34.53
N THR A 36 17.72 -3.28 35.37
CA THR A 36 17.20 -4.61 35.08
C THR A 36 16.17 -4.99 36.13
N ARG A 37 15.14 -5.73 35.72
CA ARG A 37 14.10 -6.25 36.61
C ARG A 37 14.22 -7.77 36.60
N ASP A 38 14.39 -8.36 37.78
CA ASP A 38 14.49 -9.81 37.91
C ASP A 38 13.21 -10.48 37.41
N LEU A 39 13.37 -11.40 36.46
CA LEU A 39 12.28 -12.21 35.95
C LEU A 39 12.11 -13.42 36.88
N ASN A 40 11.08 -13.38 37.72
CA ASN A 40 10.75 -14.52 38.56
C ASN A 40 10.18 -15.65 37.67
N LEU A 41 10.90 -16.75 37.52
CA LEU A 41 10.49 -17.90 36.70
C LEU A 41 9.23 -18.61 37.24
N ASP A 42 8.89 -18.39 38.52
CA ASP A 42 7.66 -18.89 39.14
C ASP A 42 6.48 -17.91 38.99
N TYR A 43 6.67 -16.79 38.28
CA TYR A 43 5.60 -15.82 38.05
C TYR A 43 4.56 -16.38 37.08
N GLN A 44 3.35 -16.60 37.58
CA GLN A 44 2.18 -16.91 36.76
C GLN A 44 1.61 -15.60 36.21
N PRO A 45 1.70 -15.32 34.89
CA PRO A 45 1.17 -14.10 34.33
C PRO A 45 -0.36 -14.09 34.46
N LYS A 46 -0.88 -13.04 35.08
CA LYS A 46 -2.30 -12.69 34.93
C LYS A 46 -2.41 -11.83 33.69
N PHE A 47 -3.11 -12.33 32.68
CA PHE A 47 -3.46 -11.55 31.49
C PHE A 47 -4.15 -10.26 31.93
N PHE A 48 -3.77 -9.13 31.33
CA PHE A 48 -4.56 -7.90 31.47
C PHE A 48 -5.92 -8.17 30.84
N VAL A 49 -6.98 -8.03 31.64
CA VAL A 49 -8.34 -8.03 31.12
C VAL A 49 -8.52 -6.69 30.39
N ASN A 50 -8.98 -6.74 29.15
CA ASN A 50 -9.36 -5.55 28.39
C ASN A 50 -10.42 -4.77 29.19
N PRO A 51 -10.22 -3.49 29.53
CA PRO A 51 -11.23 -2.70 30.25
C PRO A 51 -12.57 -2.57 29.49
N CYS A 52 -12.61 -2.90 28.20
CA CYS A 52 -13.83 -2.94 27.38
C CYS A 52 -14.62 -4.27 27.47
N GLU A 53 -14.10 -5.31 28.12
CA GLU A 53 -14.78 -6.62 28.28
C GLU A 53 -15.53 -6.77 29.62
N LEU A 54 -15.60 -5.71 30.43
CA LEU A 54 -16.41 -5.69 31.64
C LEU A 54 -17.85 -5.25 31.32
N ALA A 55 -18.67 -6.19 30.85
CA ALA A 55 -20.12 -6.03 30.97
C ALA A 55 -20.49 -5.96 32.48
N PRO A 56 -21.33 -5.02 32.92
CA PRO A 56 -21.72 -4.94 34.32
C PRO A 56 -22.47 -6.21 34.73
N SER A 57 -22.03 -6.85 35.81
CA SER A 57 -22.66 -8.03 36.37
C SER A 57 -24.06 -7.71 36.88
N LEU A 58 -25.07 -8.07 36.11
CA LEU A 58 -26.47 -8.10 36.54
C LEU A 58 -26.66 -9.24 37.53
N ASN A 59 -26.62 -8.94 38.83
CA ASN A 59 -27.22 -9.78 39.86
C ASN A 59 -27.51 -8.95 41.13
N GLN A 60 -28.72 -8.38 41.20
CA GLN A 60 -29.87 -8.99 41.85
C GLN A 60 -30.81 -7.95 42.47
N SER A 61 -32.10 -8.20 42.24
CA SER A 61 -33.25 -7.72 43.01
C SER A 61 -33.62 -6.26 42.80
N HIS A 62 -34.56 -5.99 41.90
CA HIS A 62 -35.90 -5.54 42.33
C HIS A 62 -36.94 -5.70 41.21
N THR A 63 -38.10 -6.11 41.69
CA THR A 63 -39.35 -6.52 41.07
C THR A 63 -39.87 -5.60 39.97
N ILE A 64 -40.44 -6.21 38.93
CA ILE A 64 -41.27 -5.60 37.89
C ILE A 64 -42.44 -4.83 38.54
N ALA A 65 -42.57 -3.53 38.26
CA ALA A 65 -43.84 -2.80 38.36
C ALA A 65 -43.87 -1.55 37.45
N SER A 66 -44.67 -1.67 36.40
CA SER A 66 -45.52 -0.65 35.76
C SER A 66 -45.17 0.84 35.83
N LEU A 67 -44.97 1.40 34.62
CA LEU A 67 -45.36 2.75 34.24
C LEU A 67 -46.78 3.08 34.73
N ASP A 68 -46.92 3.96 35.72
CA ASP A 68 -47.86 5.10 35.73
C ASP A 68 -47.93 5.79 37.11
N GLN A 69 -48.10 7.12 37.07
CA GLN A 69 -48.55 8.05 38.13
C GLN A 69 -47.54 8.84 39.00
N GLN A 70 -47.71 10.17 38.90
CA GLN A 70 -47.55 11.28 39.87
C GLN A 70 -46.52 12.32 39.38
N LYS A 71 -46.89 13.43 38.72
CA LYS A 71 -47.73 14.59 39.10
C LYS A 71 -47.42 15.19 40.49
N ASP A 72 -47.04 16.47 40.43
CA ASP A 72 -47.09 17.54 41.45
C ASP A 72 -46.26 17.38 42.73
N GLN A 73 -45.21 18.20 42.89
CA GLN A 73 -45.27 19.49 43.61
C GLN A 73 -43.89 20.14 43.65
N GLY A 74 -43.83 21.42 43.25
CA GLY A 74 -42.62 22.24 43.31
C GLY A 74 -42.41 22.91 44.67
N GLU A 75 -41.22 23.47 44.86
CA GLU A 75 -41.04 24.70 45.62
C GLU A 75 -39.92 25.56 45.04
N GLN A 76 -40.18 26.85 45.05
CA GLN A 76 -39.61 27.94 44.26
C GLN A 76 -38.27 28.47 44.78
N ARG A 77 -37.45 29.06 43.90
CA ARG A 77 -37.00 30.46 44.04
C ARG A 77 -36.43 31.01 42.73
N GLU A 78 -37.00 32.13 42.31
CA GLU A 78 -36.75 32.90 41.09
C GLU A 78 -35.80 34.11 41.37
N PRO A 79 -35.43 34.96 40.38
CA PRO A 79 -34.05 35.35 40.12
C PRO A 79 -33.76 36.86 40.34
N ARG A 80 -32.48 37.27 40.29
CA ARG A 80 -32.11 38.68 40.06
C ARG A 80 -30.88 38.82 39.15
N LYS A 81 -31.10 39.63 38.11
CA LYS A 81 -30.10 40.31 37.27
C LYS A 81 -29.34 41.34 38.10
N ASP A 82 -28.05 41.51 37.83
CA ASP A 82 -27.38 42.81 38.00
C ASP A 82 -26.38 43.04 36.85
N ASN A 83 -26.46 44.26 36.32
CA ASN A 83 -25.56 44.87 35.35
C ASN A 83 -24.18 45.09 35.97
N ILE A 84 -23.10 44.89 35.20
CA ILE A 84 -21.88 45.66 35.38
C ILE A 84 -21.47 46.25 34.03
N ASP A 85 -21.31 47.56 34.06
CA ASP A 85 -20.93 48.45 32.98
C ASP A 85 -19.54 48.18 32.40
N LYS A 86 -19.46 48.50 31.11
CA LYS A 86 -18.24 48.69 30.33
C LYS A 86 -17.28 49.67 31.02
N ASN A 87 -16.05 49.23 31.23
CA ASN A 87 -14.89 50.09 31.12
C ASN A 87 -13.88 49.43 30.19
N THR A 88 -13.42 50.24 29.24
CA THR A 88 -12.40 50.01 28.21
C THR A 88 -11.14 49.31 28.72
N THR A 89 -10.90 48.08 28.25
CA THR A 89 -9.56 47.50 28.04
C THR A 89 -9.55 46.69 26.74
N SER A 90 -8.62 47.09 25.87
CA SER A 90 -8.05 46.49 24.65
C SER A 90 -8.46 45.06 24.23
N ASN A 91 -8.68 44.90 22.91
CA ASN A 91 -8.70 43.64 22.12
C ASN A 91 -7.43 42.75 22.25
N ASP A 92 -6.55 42.98 23.23
CA ASP A 92 -5.32 42.22 23.38
C ASP A 92 -5.52 40.88 24.12
N GLU A 93 -6.63 40.67 24.85
CA GLU A 93 -6.79 39.46 25.68
C GLU A 93 -6.98 38.15 24.89
N GLU A 94 -7.26 38.19 23.59
CA GLU A 94 -7.47 37.00 22.74
C GLU A 94 -6.40 36.80 21.65
N SER A 95 -5.24 37.46 21.71
CA SER A 95 -4.19 37.20 20.71
C SER A 95 -3.53 35.81 20.90
N PRO A 96 -3.16 35.11 19.81
CA PRO A 96 -2.42 33.84 19.90
C PRO A 96 -1.16 33.94 20.76
N LEU A 97 -0.48 35.10 20.73
CA LEU A 97 0.67 35.38 21.57
C LEU A 97 0.33 35.39 23.08
N ASN A 98 -0.77 36.03 23.47
CA ASN A 98 -1.18 36.04 24.87
C ASN A 98 -1.69 34.68 25.34
N CYS A 99 -2.37 33.92 24.48
CA CYS A 99 -2.75 32.53 24.75
C CYS A 99 -1.52 31.65 25.05
N VAL A 100 -0.49 31.72 24.20
CA VAL A 100 0.76 30.97 24.40
C VAL A 100 1.48 31.42 25.67
N ARG A 101 1.61 32.73 25.92
CA ARG A 101 2.26 33.25 27.15
C ARG A 101 1.51 32.85 28.42
N GLN A 102 0.19 32.78 28.39
CA GLN A 102 -0.64 32.35 29.51
C GLN A 102 -0.44 30.85 29.79
N LEU A 103 -0.45 30.01 28.75
CA LEU A 103 -0.18 28.58 28.87
C LEU A 103 1.24 28.30 29.36
N LEU A 104 2.22 29.07 28.90
CA LEU A 104 3.60 28.97 29.39
C LEU A 104 3.71 29.41 30.85
N SER A 105 3.01 30.46 31.26
CA SER A 105 2.96 30.91 32.65
C SER A 105 2.34 29.84 33.57
N GLU A 106 1.22 29.22 33.15
CA GLU A 106 0.58 28.11 33.86
C GLU A 106 1.52 26.89 33.98
N LYS A 107 2.33 26.62 32.96
CA LYS A 107 3.17 25.42 32.88
C LYS A 107 4.57 25.57 33.51
N THR A 108 5.12 26.78 33.50
CA THR A 108 6.48 27.09 34.01
C THR A 108 6.46 27.81 35.36
N GLU A 109 5.27 28.18 35.86
CA GLU A 109 5.07 28.99 37.08
C GLU A 109 5.75 30.39 37.01
N LEU A 110 6.19 30.81 35.82
CA LEU A 110 6.76 32.13 35.60
C LEU A 110 5.64 33.18 35.43
N PRO A 111 5.78 34.40 35.97
CA PRO A 111 4.84 35.49 35.68
C PRO A 111 4.79 35.81 34.18
N ILE A 112 3.60 36.00 33.61
CA ILE A 112 3.38 36.32 32.17
C ILE A 112 4.30 37.46 31.68
N ALA A 113 4.55 38.46 32.53
CA ALA A 113 5.41 39.61 32.24
C ALA A 113 6.89 39.26 32.02
N THR A 114 7.34 38.07 32.43
CA THR A 114 8.75 37.62 32.34
C THR A 114 9.03 36.70 31.14
N ILE A 115 7.98 36.23 30.46
CA ILE A 115 8.08 35.39 29.26
C ILE A 115 8.18 36.31 28.04
N GLN A 116 9.35 36.36 27.39
CA GLN A 116 9.59 37.18 26.21
C GLN A 116 9.35 36.39 24.91
N GLU A 117 9.08 37.10 23.82
CA GLU A 117 8.77 36.51 22.51
C GLU A 117 9.96 35.74 21.92
N ASP A 118 11.18 36.16 22.19
CA ASP A 118 12.42 35.57 21.68
C ASP A 118 12.92 34.35 22.47
N TYR A 119 12.24 33.99 23.56
CA TYR A 119 12.62 32.84 24.38
C TYR A 119 12.33 31.53 23.67
N ARG A 120 13.32 30.64 23.61
CA ARG A 120 13.17 29.29 23.07
C ARG A 120 12.49 28.37 24.08
N LEU A 121 11.53 27.60 23.60
CA LEU A 121 10.71 26.71 24.43
C LEU A 121 11.56 25.66 25.18
N LEU A 122 12.51 25.02 24.49
CA LEU A 122 13.41 24.02 25.11
C LEU A 122 14.69 24.63 25.70
N GLY A 123 15.25 25.65 25.04
CA GLY A 123 16.51 26.27 25.44
C GLY A 123 16.40 27.17 26.66
N ASP A 124 15.47 28.13 26.62
CA ASP A 124 15.37 29.22 27.61
C ASP A 124 14.29 28.97 28.66
N LEU A 125 13.21 28.27 28.28
CA LEU A 125 12.11 27.89 29.17
C LEU A 125 12.22 26.45 29.69
N HIS A 126 13.27 25.72 29.32
CA HIS A 126 13.59 24.36 29.77
C HIS A 126 12.45 23.33 29.62
N LEU A 127 11.56 23.52 28.65
CA LEU A 127 10.49 22.56 28.36
C LEU A 127 11.04 21.36 27.59
N ASN A 128 10.55 20.16 27.87
CA ASN A 128 10.82 19.00 27.01
C ASN A 128 9.88 18.98 25.78
N SER A 129 10.24 18.24 24.74
CA SER A 129 9.49 18.15 23.48
C SER A 129 8.03 17.69 23.66
N ILE A 130 7.77 16.80 24.63
CA ILE A 130 6.41 16.37 25.00
C ILE A 130 5.62 17.54 25.59
N SER A 131 6.25 18.33 26.44
CA SER A 131 5.63 19.48 27.10
C SER A 131 5.30 20.60 26.13
N VAL A 132 6.19 20.82 25.17
CA VAL A 132 5.96 21.73 24.05
C VAL A 132 4.78 21.24 23.22
N GLY A 133 4.76 19.95 22.85
CA GLY A 133 3.67 19.40 22.04
C GLY A 133 2.29 19.52 22.69
N GLN A 134 2.19 19.29 24.00
CA GLN A 134 0.97 19.51 24.76
C GLN A 134 0.56 20.98 24.80
N LEU A 135 1.53 21.89 24.92
CA LEU A 135 1.28 23.33 24.96
C LEU A 135 0.73 23.84 23.63
N VAL A 136 1.29 23.38 22.50
CA VAL A 136 0.81 23.72 21.16
C VAL A 136 -0.60 23.18 20.91
N ALA A 137 -0.86 21.91 21.26
CA ALA A 137 -2.18 21.31 21.10
C ALA A 137 -3.25 22.03 21.95
N GLU A 138 -2.90 22.42 23.18
CA GLU A 138 -3.78 23.16 24.07
C GLU A 138 -4.01 24.60 23.59
N ALA A 139 -2.98 25.27 23.06
CA ALA A 139 -3.11 26.60 22.48
C ALA A 139 -4.02 26.59 21.24
N ALA A 140 -3.81 25.65 20.32
CA ALA A 140 -4.67 25.45 19.16
C ALA A 140 -6.12 25.17 19.58
N ARG A 141 -6.33 24.32 20.59
CA ARG A 141 -7.65 24.01 21.14
C ARG A 141 -8.34 25.23 21.74
N ARG A 142 -7.63 26.06 22.53
CA ARG A 142 -8.18 27.30 23.13
C ARG A 142 -8.56 28.33 22.06
N LEU A 143 -7.81 28.38 20.95
CA LEU A 143 -8.09 29.25 19.80
C LEU A 143 -9.08 28.62 18.79
N GLY A 144 -9.57 27.40 19.06
CA GLY A 144 -10.48 26.65 18.19
C GLY A 144 -9.88 26.28 16.82
N LEU A 145 -8.57 26.12 16.73
CA LEU A 145 -7.81 25.73 15.53
C LEU A 145 -7.61 24.20 15.48
N ALA A 146 -7.37 23.65 14.29
CA ALA A 146 -6.97 22.26 14.14
C ALA A 146 -5.61 22.02 14.83
N ALA A 147 -5.46 20.89 15.52
CA ALA A 147 -4.19 20.54 16.16
C ALA A 147 -3.11 20.25 15.10
N PRO A 148 -1.88 20.80 15.24
CA PRO A 148 -0.79 20.51 14.30
C PRO A 148 -0.35 19.04 14.34
N VAL A 149 0.12 18.51 13.21
CA VAL A 149 0.39 17.08 12.98
C VAL A 149 1.62 16.60 13.75
N SER A 150 2.65 17.44 13.90
CA SER A 150 3.85 17.15 14.70
C SER A 150 4.10 18.24 15.77
N PRO A 151 3.46 18.14 16.94
CA PRO A 151 3.65 19.11 18.02
C PRO A 151 5.09 19.16 18.58
N THR A 152 5.91 18.15 18.30
CA THR A 152 7.32 18.06 18.73
C THR A 152 8.28 18.94 17.93
N ASP A 153 7.90 19.37 16.73
CA ASP A 153 8.78 20.15 15.86
C ASP A 153 8.99 21.57 16.42
N TYR A 154 8.02 22.07 17.20
CA TYR A 154 8.08 23.34 17.93
C TYR A 154 9.06 23.34 19.10
N ALA A 155 9.76 22.23 19.39
CA ALA A 155 10.67 22.13 20.53
C ALA A 155 11.76 23.23 20.55
N ASN A 156 12.28 23.62 19.39
CA ASN A 156 13.32 24.66 19.28
C ASN A 156 12.78 26.04 18.89
N ALA A 157 11.45 26.21 18.75
CA ALA A 157 10.82 27.46 18.37
C ALA A 157 10.88 28.49 19.50
N THR A 158 10.81 29.78 19.15
CA THR A 158 10.57 30.85 20.12
C THR A 158 9.09 30.99 20.46
N VAL A 159 8.76 31.70 21.53
CA VAL A 159 7.38 32.03 21.91
C VAL A 159 6.67 32.82 20.79
N GLY A 160 7.40 33.73 20.13
CA GLY A 160 6.92 34.51 19.00
C GLY A 160 6.64 33.64 17.77
N ASP A 161 7.56 32.74 17.41
CA ASP A 161 7.37 31.83 16.26
C ASP A 161 6.12 30.95 16.41
N LEU A 162 5.86 30.46 17.64
CA LEU A 162 4.66 29.68 17.93
C LEU A 162 3.37 30.52 17.83
N ALA A 163 3.42 31.77 18.30
CA ALA A 163 2.29 32.68 18.22
C ALA A 163 1.98 33.10 16.77
N GLU A 164 3.00 33.37 15.96
CA GLU A 164 2.88 33.67 14.53
C GLU A 164 2.27 32.48 13.79
N ALA A 165 2.77 31.26 14.03
CA ALA A 165 2.21 30.04 13.41
C ALA A 165 0.72 29.80 13.77
N LEU A 166 0.31 30.11 15.01
CA LEU A 166 -1.10 30.01 15.41
C LEU A 166 -1.96 31.14 14.80
N THR A 167 -1.39 32.33 14.62
CA THR A 167 -2.06 33.45 13.94
C THR A 167 -2.30 33.11 12.47
N ASP A 168 -1.31 32.54 11.78
CA ASP A 168 -1.43 32.09 10.39
C ASP A 168 -2.54 31.03 10.24
N LEU A 169 -2.63 30.08 11.19
CA LEU A 169 -3.68 29.06 11.22
C LEU A 169 -5.07 29.64 11.50
N GLU A 170 -5.16 30.70 12.30
CA GLU A 170 -6.42 31.40 12.59
C GLU A 170 -6.96 32.14 11.37
N GLU A 171 -6.08 32.76 10.58
CA GLU A 171 -6.46 33.43 9.33
C GLU A 171 -6.93 32.44 8.25
N ILE A 172 -6.53 31.17 8.31
CA ILE A 172 -6.90 30.10 7.35
C ILE A 172 -8.25 29.43 7.70
N LYS A 173 -8.79 29.69 8.91
CA LYS A 173 -9.94 28.99 9.52
C LYS A 173 -11.27 29.11 8.75
N GLU A 174 -11.40 30.06 7.83
CA GLU A 174 -12.61 30.23 6.99
C GLU A 174 -12.67 29.28 5.77
N ILE A 175 -11.64 28.47 5.52
CA ILE A 175 -11.67 27.43 4.50
C ILE A 175 -12.28 26.14 5.12
N LYS A 176 -13.41 25.68 4.56
CA LYS A 176 -14.26 24.57 5.03
C LYS A 176 -13.48 23.39 5.64
N ALA A 177 -14.08 22.78 6.68
CA ALA A 177 -13.65 21.54 7.34
C ALA A 177 -13.11 20.51 6.33
N ILE A 178 -11.80 20.27 6.39
CA ILE A 178 -11.06 19.41 5.46
C ILE A 178 -11.53 17.96 5.67
N GLU A 179 -12.12 17.35 4.63
CA GLU A 179 -12.34 15.90 4.54
C GLU A 179 -10.97 15.22 4.74
N ARG A 180 -10.85 14.26 5.66
CA ARG A 180 -9.57 13.57 5.93
C ARG A 180 -8.93 13.13 4.61
N VAL A 181 -7.67 13.51 4.40
CA VAL A 181 -6.89 13.19 3.19
C VAL A 181 -7.01 11.70 2.86
N THR A 182 -7.38 11.40 1.60
CA THR A 182 -7.51 10.00 1.16
C THR A 182 -6.13 9.36 1.12
N MET A 183 -5.91 8.35 1.96
CA MET A 183 -4.64 7.63 2.01
C MET A 183 -4.47 6.74 0.77
N GLY A 184 -3.40 6.98 0.01
CA GLY A 184 -3.01 6.13 -1.12
C GLY A 184 -2.23 4.89 -0.73
N VAL A 185 -1.57 4.26 -1.71
CA VAL A 185 -0.80 3.02 -1.48
C VAL A 185 0.52 3.28 -0.76
N ASP A 186 1.27 4.28 -1.23
CA ASP A 186 2.60 4.66 -0.73
C ASP A 186 2.90 6.12 -1.07
N HIS A 187 4.03 6.66 -0.60
CA HIS A 187 4.55 7.95 -1.04
C HIS A 187 5.14 7.84 -2.45
N TRP A 188 4.90 8.86 -3.27
CA TRP A 188 5.48 8.95 -4.60
C TRP A 188 5.74 10.40 -4.94
N ILE A 189 6.80 10.64 -5.71
CA ILE A 189 7.08 11.90 -6.40
C ILE A 189 7.19 11.59 -7.89
N ARG A 190 6.52 12.38 -8.71
CA ARG A 190 6.43 12.23 -10.17
C ARG A 190 6.59 13.57 -10.87
N THR A 191 6.77 13.48 -12.18
CA THR A 191 6.97 14.62 -13.08
C THR A 191 5.74 14.80 -13.96
N PHE A 192 5.28 16.04 -14.07
CA PHE A 192 4.11 16.41 -14.88
C PHE A 192 4.46 17.59 -15.79
N THR A 193 3.68 17.75 -16.86
CA THR A 193 3.71 18.90 -17.76
C THR A 193 2.31 19.50 -17.87
N VAL A 194 2.23 20.75 -18.33
CA VAL A 194 0.95 21.40 -18.61
C VAL A 194 0.88 21.65 -20.11
N ASP A 195 -0.07 20.98 -20.74
CA ASP A 195 -0.32 21.11 -22.17
C ASP A 195 -1.47 22.08 -22.42
N LEU A 196 -1.40 22.80 -23.54
CA LEU A 196 -2.56 23.52 -24.08
C LEU A 196 -3.35 22.57 -24.99
N VAL A 197 -4.55 22.18 -24.55
CA VAL A 197 -5.44 21.25 -25.27
C VAL A 197 -6.62 22.01 -25.87
N GLU A 198 -6.99 21.68 -27.11
CA GLU A 198 -8.13 22.28 -27.80
C GLU A 198 -9.42 22.12 -26.98
N SER A 199 -10.11 23.25 -26.79
CA SER A 199 -11.34 23.32 -26.00
C SER A 199 -12.25 24.37 -26.64
N PRO A 200 -13.15 23.97 -27.56
CA PRO A 200 -14.00 24.89 -28.30
C PRO A 200 -14.89 25.74 -27.39
N LEU A 201 -15.12 26.99 -27.79
CA LEU A 201 -16.08 27.86 -27.13
C LEU A 201 -17.50 27.49 -27.58
N ASN A 202 -18.30 26.94 -26.67
CA ASN A 202 -19.68 26.54 -26.98
C ASN A 202 -20.71 27.68 -26.83
N ASN A 203 -20.27 28.83 -26.32
CA ASN A 203 -21.12 29.99 -26.11
C ASN A 203 -21.03 30.95 -27.29
N ALA A 204 -22.17 31.43 -27.76
CA ALA A 204 -22.20 32.52 -28.72
C ALA A 204 -21.92 33.86 -28.03
N LEU A 205 -21.43 34.84 -28.80
CA LEU A 205 -21.30 36.22 -28.33
C LEU A 205 -22.63 36.69 -27.74
N PRO A 206 -22.65 37.16 -26.47
CA PRO A 206 -23.89 37.64 -25.85
C PRO A 206 -24.54 38.76 -26.66
N THR A 207 -25.84 38.93 -26.51
CA THR A 207 -26.55 40.06 -27.14
C THR A 207 -26.31 41.34 -26.33
N PRO A 208 -25.91 42.47 -26.95
CA PRO A 208 -25.70 43.73 -26.25
C PRO A 208 -26.94 44.18 -25.47
N LYS A 209 -26.74 44.54 -24.19
CA LYS A 209 -27.73 45.09 -23.27
C LYS A 209 -27.08 46.22 -22.46
N PRO A 210 -27.24 47.49 -22.86
CA PRO A 210 -26.47 48.61 -22.28
C PRO A 210 -26.92 49.04 -20.87
N HIS A 211 -28.03 48.49 -20.36
CA HIS A 211 -28.50 48.84 -19.01
C HIS A 211 -27.70 48.07 -17.95
N GLY A 212 -27.18 48.79 -16.94
CA GLY A 212 -26.47 48.17 -15.81
C GLY A 212 -25.00 47.83 -16.05
N ALA A 213 -24.35 48.41 -17.06
CA ALA A 213 -22.92 48.23 -17.33
C ALA A 213 -22.06 49.10 -16.36
N ASN A 214 -21.27 48.45 -15.51
CA ASN A 214 -20.32 49.06 -14.58
C ASN A 214 -18.95 48.37 -14.70
N TRP A 215 -18.39 48.38 -15.91
CA TRP A 215 -17.08 47.80 -16.22
C TRP A 215 -15.97 48.84 -16.12
N ARG A 216 -14.84 48.46 -15.52
CA ARG A 216 -13.64 49.30 -15.43
C ARG A 216 -12.49 48.64 -16.19
N ILE A 217 -11.94 49.35 -17.18
CA ILE A 217 -10.80 48.88 -17.96
C ILE A 217 -9.52 49.54 -17.43
N ILE A 218 -8.60 48.73 -16.90
CA ILE A 218 -7.27 49.14 -16.42
C ILE A 218 -6.25 48.65 -17.42
N ALA A 219 -5.61 49.58 -18.12
CA ALA A 219 -4.57 49.30 -19.09
C ALA A 219 -3.65 50.51 -19.25
N PRO A 220 -2.38 50.32 -19.66
CA PRO A 220 -1.49 51.40 -20.08
C PRO A 220 -2.18 52.35 -21.06
N LEU A 221 -1.81 53.64 -21.01
CA LEU A 221 -2.44 54.70 -21.83
C LEU A 221 -2.37 54.43 -23.34
N ASP A 222 -1.33 53.74 -23.78
CA ASP A 222 -1.01 53.38 -25.15
C ASP A 222 -1.47 51.96 -25.54
N HIS A 223 -2.19 51.25 -24.65
CA HIS A 223 -2.64 49.89 -24.92
C HIS A 223 -3.68 49.85 -26.05
N GLN A 224 -3.39 49.08 -27.10
CA GLN A 224 -4.13 49.11 -28.37
C GLN A 224 -5.61 48.75 -28.27
N LEU A 225 -6.01 47.92 -27.28
CA LEU A 225 -7.40 47.51 -27.10
C LEU A 225 -8.19 48.39 -26.10
N LYS A 226 -7.55 49.35 -25.41
CA LYS A 226 -8.17 50.05 -24.27
C LYS A 226 -9.48 50.76 -24.64
N THR A 227 -9.41 51.71 -25.58
CA THR A 227 -10.57 52.51 -26.01
C THR A 227 -11.68 51.64 -26.63
N THR A 228 -11.28 50.59 -27.36
CA THR A 228 -12.21 49.65 -27.98
C THR A 228 -12.96 48.86 -26.92
N LEU A 229 -12.26 48.30 -25.93
CA LEU A 229 -12.87 47.53 -24.84
C LEU A 229 -13.76 48.42 -23.95
N GLU A 230 -13.35 49.66 -23.64
CA GLU A 230 -14.20 50.63 -22.92
C GLU A 230 -15.53 50.86 -23.66
N THR A 231 -15.46 51.03 -24.98
CA THR A 231 -16.65 51.23 -25.83
C THR A 231 -17.53 49.99 -25.87
N VAL A 232 -16.94 48.80 -26.04
CA VAL A 232 -17.69 47.56 -26.22
C VAL A 232 -18.30 47.08 -24.90
N PHE A 233 -17.55 47.06 -23.79
CA PHE A 233 -18.09 46.68 -22.48
C PHE A 233 -19.21 47.60 -21.99
N SER A 234 -19.24 48.87 -22.41
CA SER A 234 -20.36 49.78 -22.09
C SER A 234 -21.70 49.33 -22.68
N GLN A 235 -21.68 48.40 -23.64
CA GLN A 235 -22.87 47.86 -24.31
C GLN A 235 -23.39 46.57 -23.64
N TYR A 236 -22.69 46.04 -22.64
CA TYR A 236 -23.03 44.78 -21.98
C TYR A 236 -23.28 44.97 -20.49
N GLU A 237 -24.42 44.45 -20.03
CA GLU A 237 -24.82 44.39 -18.63
C GLU A 237 -23.79 43.60 -17.80
N GLY A 238 -23.45 44.11 -16.62
CA GLY A 238 -22.50 43.48 -15.71
C GLY A 238 -21.60 44.50 -15.02
N GLU A 239 -20.88 44.04 -14.01
CA GLU A 239 -19.88 44.81 -13.29
C GLU A 239 -18.60 44.01 -13.12
N GLY A 240 -17.45 44.68 -13.16
CA GLY A 240 -16.17 44.00 -13.10
C GLY A 240 -14.99 44.88 -13.46
N VAL A 241 -13.80 44.34 -13.23
CA VAL A 241 -12.55 44.97 -13.64
C VAL A 241 -11.88 44.14 -14.71
N VAL A 242 -11.47 44.78 -15.80
CA VAL A 242 -10.68 44.18 -16.87
C VAL A 242 -9.29 44.80 -16.85
N VAL A 243 -8.28 44.00 -16.57
CA VAL A 243 -6.87 44.40 -16.63
C VAL A 243 -6.29 43.91 -17.95
N CYS A 244 -5.81 44.83 -18.79
CA CYS A 244 -5.16 44.47 -20.06
C CYS A 244 -3.66 44.73 -19.98
N LEU A 245 -2.88 43.68 -20.19
CA LEU A 245 -1.42 43.72 -20.15
C LEU A 245 -0.81 43.92 -21.54
N PRO A 246 0.26 44.72 -21.67
CA PRO A 246 1.00 44.82 -22.92
C PRO A 246 1.69 43.48 -23.26
N PRO A 247 2.01 43.23 -24.54
CA PRO A 247 2.86 42.10 -24.91
C PRO A 247 4.25 42.27 -24.29
N HIS A 248 4.84 41.19 -23.77
CA HIS A 248 6.11 41.19 -23.02
C HIS A 248 6.08 42.14 -21.80
N PRO A 249 5.30 41.80 -20.76
CA PRO A 249 5.18 42.64 -19.58
C PRO A 249 6.52 42.81 -18.85
N ASN A 250 6.66 43.95 -18.19
CA ASN A 250 7.73 44.22 -17.24
C ASN A 250 7.13 44.75 -15.93
N GLU A 251 7.95 45.15 -14.98
CA GLU A 251 7.51 45.63 -13.66
C GLU A 251 6.45 46.74 -13.66
N THR A 252 6.25 47.45 -14.78
CA THR A 252 5.17 48.44 -14.93
C THR A 252 3.77 47.84 -14.83
N ILE A 253 3.60 46.54 -15.08
CA ILE A 253 2.28 45.90 -14.98
C ILE A 253 1.80 45.67 -13.55
N ILE A 254 2.71 45.70 -12.58
CA ILE A 254 2.43 45.39 -11.17
C ILE A 254 1.37 46.35 -10.60
N ASP A 255 1.46 47.64 -10.93
CA ASP A 255 0.49 48.64 -10.47
C ASP A 255 -0.92 48.34 -10.99
N SER A 256 -1.02 47.95 -12.27
CA SER A 256 -2.31 47.63 -12.90
C SER A 256 -2.93 46.34 -12.34
N LEU A 257 -2.11 45.32 -12.05
CA LEU A 257 -2.56 44.08 -11.41
C LEU A 257 -3.10 44.33 -10.00
N LEU A 258 -2.32 45.03 -9.16
CA LEU A 258 -2.72 45.34 -7.79
C LEU A 258 -3.96 46.23 -7.74
N GLU A 259 -4.03 47.27 -8.57
CA GLU A 259 -5.21 48.14 -8.66
C GLU A 259 -6.45 47.33 -9.06
N GLY A 260 -6.31 46.48 -10.08
CA GLY A 260 -7.43 45.71 -10.58
C GLY A 260 -7.93 44.67 -9.59
N ALA A 261 -7.02 43.95 -8.94
CA ALA A 261 -7.37 42.94 -7.95
C ALA A 261 -7.97 43.56 -6.69
N LYS A 262 -7.37 44.63 -6.14
CA LYS A 262 -7.92 45.33 -4.97
C LYS A 262 -9.31 45.91 -5.26
N LYS A 263 -9.58 46.38 -6.48
CA LYS A 263 -10.94 46.80 -6.88
C LYS A 263 -11.91 45.62 -7.00
N ALA A 264 -11.49 44.51 -7.60
CA ALA A 264 -12.33 43.32 -7.71
C ALA A 264 -12.74 42.77 -6.33
N ILE A 265 -11.79 42.73 -5.38
CA ILE A 265 -12.03 42.31 -3.99
C ILE A 265 -13.03 43.22 -3.28
N ASN A 266 -12.89 44.54 -3.43
CA ASN A 266 -13.68 45.49 -2.65
C ASN A 266 -15.04 45.86 -3.26
N GLU A 267 -15.19 45.78 -4.59
CA GLU A 267 -16.33 46.43 -5.28
C GLU A 267 -17.12 45.50 -6.21
N SER A 268 -16.47 44.76 -7.10
CA SER A 268 -17.13 44.26 -8.32
C SER A 268 -17.20 42.74 -8.47
N LYS A 269 -16.57 41.97 -7.58
CA LYS A 269 -16.57 40.48 -7.54
C LYS A 269 -16.31 39.80 -8.89
N CYS A 270 -15.64 40.49 -9.80
CA CYS A 270 -15.30 40.02 -11.14
C CYS A 270 -13.97 40.66 -11.57
N PHE A 271 -13.02 39.81 -11.94
CA PHE A 271 -11.68 40.15 -12.38
C PHE A 271 -11.35 39.43 -13.70
N ILE A 272 -11.08 40.20 -14.74
CA ILE A 272 -10.71 39.70 -16.06
C ILE A 272 -9.28 40.14 -16.35
N LEU A 273 -8.39 39.20 -16.64
CA LEU A 273 -7.03 39.45 -17.08
C LEU A 273 -6.92 39.15 -18.57
N VAL A 274 -6.61 40.16 -19.38
CA VAL A 274 -6.32 40.02 -20.81
C VAL A 274 -4.82 40.13 -21.00
N GLN A 275 -4.20 39.09 -21.57
CA GLN A 275 -2.76 39.01 -21.81
C GLN A 275 -2.43 38.42 -23.19
N ASN A 276 -1.16 38.46 -23.57
CA ASN A 276 -0.64 37.86 -24.80
C ASN A 276 0.74 37.24 -24.52
N GLY A 277 0.76 35.92 -24.34
CA GLY A 277 1.80 35.17 -23.66
C GLY A 277 1.49 35.05 -22.16
N ASP A 278 2.00 34.02 -21.48
CA ASP A 278 1.80 33.94 -20.02
C ASP A 278 2.63 35.03 -19.31
N SER A 279 1.90 35.82 -18.53
CA SER A 279 2.31 37.15 -18.09
C SER A 279 1.99 37.33 -16.61
N ALA A 280 0.74 37.07 -16.22
CA ALA A 280 0.33 37.18 -14.82
C ALA A 280 -0.81 36.22 -14.47
N ALA A 281 -0.90 35.08 -15.17
CA ALA A 281 -1.95 34.12 -14.94
C ALA A 281 -1.87 33.55 -13.51
N SER A 282 -0.66 33.30 -12.99
CA SER A 282 -0.45 32.83 -11.61
C SER A 282 -0.98 33.80 -10.55
N PHE A 283 -0.87 35.11 -10.81
CA PHE A 283 -1.45 36.13 -9.93
C PHE A 283 -2.97 36.02 -9.89
N ALA A 284 -3.62 35.86 -11.06
CA ALA A 284 -5.07 35.68 -11.15
C ALA A 284 -5.54 34.33 -10.55
N ARG A 285 -4.79 33.24 -10.74
CA ARG A 285 -5.03 31.94 -10.09
C ARG A 285 -5.08 32.11 -8.58
N THR A 286 -4.09 32.82 -8.02
CA THR A 286 -4.02 33.09 -6.58
C THR A 286 -5.14 34.00 -6.10
N LEU A 287 -5.50 35.03 -6.87
CA LEU A 287 -6.64 35.90 -6.55
C LEU A 287 -7.94 35.11 -6.37
N TYR A 288 -8.20 34.16 -7.28
CA TYR A 288 -9.35 33.27 -7.18
C TYR A 288 -9.28 32.34 -5.97
N LEU A 289 -8.11 31.76 -5.68
CA LEU A 289 -7.95 30.88 -4.53
C LEU A 289 -8.12 31.62 -3.18
N GLU A 290 -7.71 32.89 -3.11
CA GLU A 290 -7.94 33.73 -1.94
C GLU A 290 -9.39 34.21 -1.82
N ASN A 291 -10.11 34.34 -2.94
CA ASN A 291 -11.47 34.90 -2.99
C ASN A 291 -12.35 34.10 -3.99
N PRO A 292 -12.78 32.87 -3.65
CA PRO A 292 -13.50 31.98 -4.59
C PRO A 292 -14.84 32.52 -5.09
N GLU A 293 -15.41 33.52 -4.41
CA GLU A 293 -16.62 34.24 -4.81
C GLU A 293 -16.38 35.27 -5.92
N ILE A 294 -15.12 35.63 -6.21
CA ILE A 294 -14.76 36.51 -7.30
C ILE A 294 -14.65 35.70 -8.58
N LYS A 295 -15.52 35.98 -9.55
CA LYS A 295 -15.35 35.45 -10.90
C LYS A 295 -14.01 35.91 -11.44
N THR A 296 -13.17 34.97 -11.85
CA THR A 296 -11.81 35.26 -12.34
C THR A 296 -11.62 34.63 -13.71
N CYS A 297 -11.29 35.44 -14.71
CA CYS A 297 -11.04 34.94 -16.07
C CYS A 297 -9.69 35.42 -16.60
N VAL A 298 -8.86 34.50 -17.05
CA VAL A 298 -7.60 34.78 -17.75
C VAL A 298 -7.77 34.48 -19.23
N ILE A 299 -7.58 35.49 -20.07
CA ILE A 299 -7.83 35.44 -21.50
C ILE A 299 -6.52 35.78 -22.21
N ASN A 300 -5.83 34.75 -22.70
CA ASN A 300 -4.63 34.92 -23.50
C ASN A 300 -4.99 34.97 -24.99
N VAL A 301 -4.79 36.12 -25.63
CA VAL A 301 -5.22 36.35 -27.02
C VAL A 301 -4.14 37.06 -27.85
N PRO A 302 -4.01 36.75 -29.15
CA PRO A 302 -3.20 37.56 -30.05
C PRO A 302 -3.89 38.91 -30.24
N LEU A 303 -3.33 39.97 -29.66
CA LEU A 303 -4.00 41.27 -29.54
C LEU A 303 -4.34 41.92 -30.91
N ASN A 304 -3.70 41.48 -31.99
CA ASN A 304 -3.93 41.97 -33.36
C ASN A 304 -4.95 41.14 -34.14
N HIS A 305 -5.49 40.07 -33.55
CA HIS A 305 -6.47 39.22 -34.23
C HIS A 305 -7.82 39.95 -34.38
N PRO A 306 -8.48 39.89 -35.55
CA PRO A 306 -9.75 40.59 -35.79
C PRO A 306 -10.86 40.25 -34.78
N GLU A 307 -10.90 39.00 -34.32
CA GLU A 307 -11.90 38.51 -33.36
C GLU A 307 -11.48 38.63 -31.88
N ALA A 308 -10.29 39.19 -31.59
CA ALA A 308 -9.77 39.22 -30.22
C ALA A 308 -10.74 39.88 -29.22
N VAL A 309 -11.39 40.98 -29.63
CA VAL A 309 -12.38 41.68 -28.81
C VAL A 309 -13.61 40.82 -28.55
N ASP A 310 -14.13 40.12 -29.56
CA ASP A 310 -15.31 39.28 -29.43
C ASP A 310 -15.05 38.09 -28.50
N TRP A 311 -13.87 37.47 -28.57
CA TRP A 311 -13.45 36.43 -27.64
C TRP A 311 -13.32 36.97 -26.21
N ILE A 312 -12.68 38.14 -26.03
CA ILE A 312 -12.55 38.77 -24.70
C ILE A 312 -13.94 38.97 -24.08
N ILE A 313 -14.89 39.54 -24.82
CA ILE A 313 -16.26 39.76 -24.32
C ILE A 313 -16.96 38.45 -24.00
N THR A 314 -16.89 37.47 -24.90
CA THR A 314 -17.62 36.20 -24.72
C THR A 314 -17.13 35.46 -23.48
N GLU A 315 -15.81 35.33 -23.30
CA GLU A 315 -15.23 34.66 -22.13
C GLU A 315 -15.52 35.45 -20.83
N SER A 316 -15.40 36.79 -20.90
CA SER A 316 -15.63 37.67 -19.73
C SER A 316 -17.07 37.62 -19.22
N LEU A 317 -18.05 37.41 -20.10
CA LEU A 317 -19.46 37.41 -19.74
C LEU A 317 -19.97 35.99 -19.47
N CYS A 318 -19.57 34.99 -20.25
CA CYS A 318 -20.10 33.63 -20.15
C CYS A 318 -19.37 32.73 -19.16
N GLY A 319 -18.13 33.04 -18.77
CA GLY A 319 -17.41 32.24 -17.76
C GLY A 319 -18.07 32.27 -16.38
N GLU A 320 -17.91 31.21 -15.59
CA GLU A 320 -18.25 31.16 -14.17
C GLU A 320 -17.03 30.67 -13.37
N GLY A 321 -16.93 31.05 -12.09
CA GLY A 321 -15.80 30.65 -11.24
C GLY A 321 -14.45 31.13 -11.79
N TYR A 322 -13.49 30.21 -11.87
CA TYR A 322 -12.19 30.41 -12.53
C TYR A 322 -12.22 29.85 -13.95
N ASN A 323 -11.84 30.67 -14.93
CA ASN A 323 -11.72 30.26 -16.33
C ASN A 323 -10.43 30.78 -16.93
N GLU A 324 -9.68 29.93 -17.62
CA GLU A 324 -8.39 30.29 -18.20
C GLU A 324 -8.25 29.71 -19.60
N VAL A 325 -8.01 30.58 -20.58
CA VAL A 325 -8.13 30.26 -22.00
C VAL A 325 -7.02 30.88 -22.84
N TYR A 326 -6.63 30.17 -23.89
CA TYR A 326 -5.56 30.54 -24.82
C TYR A 326 -6.06 30.46 -26.25
N TYR A 327 -6.04 31.59 -26.95
CA TYR A 327 -6.26 31.64 -28.39
C TYR A 327 -4.92 31.75 -29.10
N ASP A 328 -4.74 30.96 -30.15
CA ASP A 328 -3.59 31.11 -31.05
C ASP A 328 -3.89 32.07 -32.21
N ASN A 329 -2.89 32.30 -33.07
CA ASN A 329 -3.04 33.15 -34.26
C ASN A 329 -4.02 32.60 -35.31
N GLN A 330 -4.48 31.35 -35.18
CA GLN A 330 -5.50 30.74 -36.04
C GLN A 330 -6.90 30.83 -35.43
N GLY A 331 -7.02 31.37 -34.22
CA GLY A 331 -8.27 31.44 -33.46
C GLY A 331 -8.70 30.14 -32.80
N ILE A 332 -7.79 29.16 -32.69
CA ILE A 332 -8.07 27.91 -31.97
C ILE A 332 -7.99 28.19 -30.47
N ARG A 333 -9.10 27.98 -29.77
CA ARG A 333 -9.20 28.09 -28.32
C ARG A 333 -8.68 26.83 -27.63
N ARG A 334 -7.77 27.00 -26.68
CA ARG A 334 -7.17 25.96 -25.84
C ARG A 334 -7.33 26.28 -24.37
N SER A 335 -7.26 25.23 -23.55
CA SER A 335 -7.23 25.30 -22.09
C SER A 335 -6.06 24.49 -21.56
N ARG A 336 -5.65 24.80 -20.32
CA ARG A 336 -4.53 24.12 -19.66
C ARG A 336 -4.98 22.77 -19.11
N LEU A 337 -4.22 21.72 -19.44
CA LEU A 337 -4.42 20.37 -18.93
C LEU A 337 -3.11 19.83 -18.37
N LEU A 338 -3.11 19.47 -17.10
CA LEU A 338 -2.00 18.75 -16.49
C LEU A 338 -1.99 17.31 -17.00
N LYS A 339 -0.85 16.90 -17.57
CA LYS A 339 -0.60 15.53 -17.98
C LYS A 339 0.59 14.95 -17.25
N SER A 340 0.58 13.64 -17.11
CA SER A 340 1.81 12.94 -16.72
C SER A 340 2.83 13.09 -17.84
N ALA A 341 4.07 13.37 -17.47
CA ALA A 341 5.17 13.50 -18.43
C ALA A 341 5.58 12.14 -19.01
N LEU A 342 4.63 11.32 -19.49
CA LEU A 342 4.79 9.90 -19.88
C LEU A 342 5.77 9.66 -21.02
N ASN A 343 6.16 10.71 -21.76
CA ASN A 343 7.33 10.66 -22.67
C ASN A 343 8.65 10.43 -21.91
N ILE A 344 8.64 10.58 -20.58
CA ILE A 344 9.60 10.01 -19.64
C ILE A 344 9.12 8.58 -19.32
N SER A 345 9.25 7.67 -20.29
CA SER A 345 8.85 6.26 -20.13
C SER A 345 9.28 5.70 -18.76
N PRO A 346 8.36 5.24 -17.90
CA PRO A 346 8.71 4.45 -16.72
C PRO A 346 9.39 3.13 -17.11
N SER A 347 9.16 2.64 -18.34
CA SER A 347 9.89 1.49 -18.91
C SER A 347 11.36 1.78 -19.23
N THR A 348 11.78 3.06 -19.28
CA THR A 348 13.17 3.36 -18.93
C THR A 348 13.23 3.35 -17.42
N THR A 349 13.61 2.18 -16.88
CA THR A 349 14.42 2.15 -15.67
C THR A 349 15.27 3.41 -15.67
N TYR A 350 15.28 4.18 -14.57
CA TYR A 350 16.37 5.11 -14.31
C TYR A 350 17.64 4.26 -14.44
N SER A 351 18.18 4.13 -15.65
CA SER A 351 19.38 3.37 -15.86
C SER A 351 20.40 4.27 -15.20
N PRO A 352 21.04 3.85 -14.11
CA PRO A 352 22.05 4.66 -13.43
C PRO A 352 23.31 4.87 -14.30
N GLN A 353 23.18 4.74 -15.63
CA GLN A 353 24.24 4.64 -16.62
C GLN A 353 24.22 5.75 -17.69
N THR A 354 23.20 6.62 -17.78
CA THR A 354 23.36 7.83 -18.61
C THR A 354 24.04 8.90 -17.76
N PRO A 355 25.35 9.15 -17.95
CA PRO A 355 26.04 10.15 -17.15
C PRO A 355 25.49 11.54 -17.46
N LEU A 356 25.50 12.42 -16.47
CA LEU A 356 25.24 13.84 -16.70
C LEU A 356 26.20 14.39 -17.77
N PRO A 357 25.75 15.29 -18.66
CA PRO A 357 26.59 15.88 -19.71
C PRO A 357 27.55 16.96 -19.18
N LEU A 358 28.06 16.76 -17.97
CA LEU A 358 29.02 17.61 -17.28
C LEU A 358 30.24 16.78 -16.87
N THR A 359 31.41 17.41 -16.92
CA THR A 359 32.69 16.78 -16.61
C THR A 359 33.50 17.63 -15.63
N SER A 360 34.65 17.14 -15.17
CA SER A 360 35.58 17.93 -14.37
C SER A 360 36.17 19.15 -15.08
N ASN A 361 36.02 19.25 -16.40
CA ASN A 361 36.38 20.44 -17.18
C ASN A 361 35.29 21.51 -17.19
N ASP A 362 34.10 21.21 -16.69
CA ASP A 362 32.99 22.15 -16.63
C ASP A 362 33.01 22.97 -15.33
N VAL A 363 32.27 24.10 -15.34
CA VAL A 363 32.02 24.92 -14.16
C VAL A 363 30.51 25.11 -14.02
N LEU A 364 29.98 24.61 -12.91
CA LEU A 364 28.57 24.73 -12.53
C LEU A 364 28.42 25.93 -11.60
N CYS A 365 27.75 26.98 -12.08
CA CYS A 365 27.39 28.14 -11.30
C CYS A 365 26.03 27.93 -10.62
N VAL A 366 25.96 28.11 -9.30
CA VAL A 366 24.75 27.89 -8.52
C VAL A 366 24.42 29.14 -7.71
N THR A 367 23.34 29.84 -8.08
CA THR A 367 22.80 30.95 -7.28
C THR A 367 21.97 30.41 -6.13
N GLY A 368 22.09 31.02 -4.95
CA GLY A 368 21.52 30.45 -3.73
C GLY A 368 22.21 29.15 -3.28
N GLY A 369 23.31 28.74 -3.94
CA GLY A 369 23.94 27.43 -3.75
C GLY A 369 24.76 27.26 -2.47
N GLY A 370 24.74 28.24 -1.57
CA GLY A 370 25.47 28.17 -0.30
C GLY A 370 24.74 27.36 0.79
N LYS A 371 23.41 27.24 0.69
CA LYS A 371 22.53 26.66 1.72
C LYS A 371 21.32 25.95 1.10
N GLY A 372 20.62 25.16 1.91
CA GLY A 372 19.37 24.49 1.51
C GLY A 372 19.50 23.59 0.28
N ILE A 373 18.40 23.44 -0.46
CA ILE A 373 18.30 22.42 -1.50
C ILE A 373 19.23 22.65 -2.71
N ALA A 374 19.49 23.90 -3.08
CA ALA A 374 20.40 24.21 -4.19
C ALA A 374 21.84 23.75 -3.88
N ALA A 375 22.26 23.85 -2.61
CA ALA A 375 23.57 23.36 -2.16
C ALA A 375 23.66 21.83 -2.20
N GLU A 376 22.62 21.12 -1.76
CA GLU A 376 22.55 19.65 -1.80
C GLU A 376 22.57 19.13 -3.25
N CYS A 377 21.82 19.77 -4.15
CA CYS A 377 21.83 19.47 -5.58
C CYS A 377 23.22 19.69 -6.20
N ALA A 378 23.85 20.84 -5.91
CA ALA A 378 25.19 21.17 -6.40
C ALA A 378 26.24 20.15 -5.94
N LEU A 379 26.19 19.78 -4.65
CA LEU A 379 27.07 18.79 -4.05
C LEU A 379 26.91 17.41 -4.72
N SER A 380 25.68 16.96 -4.90
CA SER A 380 25.37 15.67 -5.54
C SER A 380 25.92 15.59 -6.97
N ILE A 381 25.67 16.64 -7.78
CA ILE A 381 26.16 16.73 -9.16
C ILE A 381 27.70 16.74 -9.21
N ALA A 382 28.35 17.50 -8.33
CA ALA A 382 29.82 17.56 -8.28
C ALA A 382 30.45 16.25 -7.83
N LYS A 383 29.82 15.52 -6.91
CA LYS A 383 30.29 14.20 -6.46
C LYS A 383 30.30 13.17 -7.59
N GLU A 384 29.33 13.23 -8.49
CA GLU A 384 29.22 12.31 -9.63
C GLU A 384 30.15 12.70 -10.80
N THR A 385 30.14 13.98 -11.17
CA THR A 385 30.76 14.45 -12.43
C THR A 385 32.17 15.00 -12.26
N GLY A 386 32.55 15.32 -11.01
CA GLY A 386 33.77 16.06 -10.71
C GLY A 386 33.73 17.54 -11.14
N VAL A 387 32.55 18.08 -11.49
CA VAL A 387 32.41 19.48 -11.92
C VAL A 387 32.90 20.45 -10.85
N ARG A 388 33.46 21.57 -11.28
CA ARG A 388 33.88 22.66 -10.40
C ARG A 388 32.66 23.50 -10.02
N LEU A 389 32.54 23.86 -8.74
CA LEU A 389 31.39 24.59 -8.21
C LEU A 389 31.70 26.08 -8.03
N ALA A 390 30.92 26.93 -8.69
CA ALA A 390 30.87 28.36 -8.41
C ALA A 390 29.57 28.68 -7.66
N LEU A 391 29.65 29.01 -6.38
CA LEU A 391 28.48 29.23 -5.54
C LEU A 391 28.30 30.72 -5.27
N LEU A 392 27.09 31.23 -5.47
CA LEU A 392 26.75 32.64 -5.25
C LEU A 392 25.64 32.77 -4.20
N GLY A 393 25.80 33.74 -3.29
CA GLY A 393 24.77 34.08 -2.30
C GLY A 393 25.13 35.34 -1.52
N ARG A 394 24.23 35.81 -0.64
CA ARG A 394 24.43 37.06 0.11
C ARG A 394 25.13 36.88 1.46
N SER A 395 25.09 35.68 2.03
CA SER A 395 25.70 35.40 3.33
C SER A 395 27.22 35.62 3.28
N GLN A 396 27.80 35.98 4.42
CA GLN A 396 29.24 35.91 4.63
C GLN A 396 29.55 34.57 5.32
N PRO A 397 30.51 33.75 4.83
CA PRO A 397 30.84 32.47 5.45
C PRO A 397 31.14 32.60 6.95
N GLU A 398 31.85 33.65 7.36
CA GLU A 398 32.26 33.86 8.76
C GLU A 398 31.08 34.10 9.71
N GLN A 399 29.90 34.45 9.19
CA GLN A 399 28.70 34.77 9.97
C GLN A 399 27.62 33.69 9.84
N ASP A 400 27.88 32.63 9.08
CA ASP A 400 26.87 31.66 8.67
C ASP A 400 27.39 30.23 8.79
N GLN A 401 26.98 29.56 9.86
CA GLN A 401 27.47 28.22 10.20
C GLN A 401 27.08 27.17 9.18
N GLU A 402 25.85 27.22 8.65
CA GLU A 402 25.36 26.27 7.65
C GLU A 402 26.17 26.40 6.35
N LEU A 403 26.37 27.63 5.87
CA LEU A 403 27.23 27.91 4.71
C LEU A 403 28.65 27.39 4.92
N THR A 404 29.27 27.71 6.06
CA THR A 404 30.63 27.26 6.37
C THR A 404 30.73 25.73 6.40
N HIS A 405 29.78 25.04 7.05
CA HIS A 405 29.73 23.58 7.06
C HIS A 405 29.57 22.99 5.66
N ASN A 406 28.71 23.57 4.81
CA ASN A 406 28.54 23.13 3.43
C ASN A 406 29.82 23.27 2.60
N LEU A 407 30.52 24.39 2.72
CA LEU A 407 31.79 24.62 2.02
C LEU A 407 32.87 23.63 2.47
N VAL A 408 33.00 23.40 3.79
CA VAL A 408 33.94 22.40 4.34
C VAL A 408 33.58 21.00 3.85
N ARG A 409 32.29 20.63 3.86
CA ARG A 409 31.80 19.34 3.37
C ARG A 409 32.17 19.13 1.90
N MET A 410 31.90 20.11 1.02
CA MET A 410 32.27 20.04 -0.40
C MET A 410 33.79 19.91 -0.60
N GLN A 411 34.58 20.70 0.12
CA GLN A 411 36.06 20.65 0.03
C GLN A 411 36.62 19.32 0.51
N SER A 412 36.06 18.74 1.58
CA SER A 412 36.49 17.45 2.12
C SER A 412 36.28 16.28 1.15
N LEU A 413 35.33 16.43 0.22
CA LEU A 413 35.06 15.47 -0.86
C LEU A 413 35.93 15.71 -2.10
N GLY A 414 36.89 16.63 -2.03
CA GLY A 414 37.81 16.96 -3.14
C GLY A 414 37.19 17.85 -4.23
N ILE A 415 36.01 18.42 -3.98
CA ILE A 415 35.33 19.29 -4.95
C ILE A 415 36.00 20.67 -4.94
N LYS A 416 36.39 21.15 -6.13
CA LYS A 416 36.88 22.52 -6.29
C LYS A 416 35.70 23.49 -6.24
N VAL A 417 35.54 24.17 -5.11
CA VAL A 417 34.45 25.13 -4.85
C VAL A 417 34.99 26.55 -4.67
N SER A 418 34.35 27.53 -5.30
CA SER A 418 34.55 28.97 -5.07
C SER A 418 33.22 29.59 -4.68
N TYR A 419 33.13 30.11 -3.45
CA TYR A 419 31.99 30.90 -3.01
C TYR A 419 32.28 32.39 -3.20
N VAL A 420 31.35 33.12 -3.79
CA VAL A 420 31.41 34.59 -3.88
C VAL A 420 30.16 35.19 -3.25
N SER A 421 30.35 36.04 -2.25
CA SER A 421 29.25 36.77 -1.63
C SER A 421 28.82 37.92 -2.53
N VAL A 422 27.63 37.84 -3.10
CA VAL A 422 27.08 38.83 -4.03
C VAL A 422 25.55 38.83 -3.99
N ASP A 423 24.96 40.01 -4.12
CA ASP A 423 23.55 40.15 -4.41
C ASP A 423 23.35 40.01 -5.93
N VAL A 424 22.60 38.98 -6.34
CA VAL A 424 22.37 38.69 -7.77
C VAL A 424 21.59 39.80 -8.47
N THR A 425 20.93 40.69 -7.72
CA THR A 425 20.18 41.84 -8.26
C THR A 425 21.10 43.00 -8.68
N ASP A 426 22.36 43.03 -8.21
CA ASP A 426 23.35 44.06 -8.54
C ASP A 426 24.17 43.64 -9.77
N ALA A 427 23.77 44.12 -10.95
CA ALA A 427 24.38 43.76 -12.23
C ALA A 427 25.90 43.98 -12.28
N GLN A 428 26.41 45.06 -11.67
CA GLN A 428 27.83 45.37 -11.71
C GLN A 428 28.63 44.43 -10.81
N LYS A 429 28.15 44.15 -9.59
CA LYS A 429 28.79 43.19 -8.70
C LYS A 429 28.70 41.77 -9.21
N VAL A 430 27.60 41.39 -9.84
CA VAL A 430 27.46 40.09 -10.52
C VAL A 430 28.53 39.94 -11.60
N LYS A 431 28.71 40.94 -12.47
CA LYS A 431 29.75 40.91 -13.50
C LYS A 431 31.15 40.70 -12.90
N GLN A 432 31.48 41.42 -11.84
CA GLN A 432 32.76 41.27 -11.13
C GLN A 432 32.91 39.87 -10.50
N ALA A 433 31.85 39.34 -9.89
CA ALA A 433 31.84 37.99 -9.31
C ALA A 433 32.06 36.92 -10.39
N MET A 434 31.44 37.07 -11.56
CA MET A 434 31.61 36.13 -12.68
C MET A 434 33.01 36.20 -13.31
N GLU A 435 33.61 37.39 -13.39
CA GLU A 435 35.02 37.56 -13.82
C GLU A 435 35.99 36.89 -12.83
N GLN A 436 35.74 37.03 -11.52
CA GLN A 436 36.51 36.33 -10.47
C GLN A 436 36.36 34.81 -10.57
N ILE A 437 35.13 34.31 -10.76
CA ILE A 437 34.85 32.88 -10.95
C ILE A 437 35.58 32.35 -12.19
N SER A 438 35.50 33.08 -13.31
CA SER A 438 36.16 32.70 -14.56
C SER A 438 37.67 32.59 -14.40
N THR A 439 38.28 33.49 -13.62
CA THR A 439 39.72 33.46 -13.32
C THR A 439 40.11 32.27 -12.44
N ASN A 440 39.29 31.95 -11.42
CA ASN A 440 39.61 30.91 -10.43
C ASN A 440 39.26 29.49 -10.90
N LEU A 441 38.14 29.34 -11.60
CA LEU A 441 37.55 28.05 -11.96
C LEU A 441 37.44 27.85 -13.47
N GLY A 442 37.51 28.89 -14.30
CA GLY A 442 37.26 28.81 -15.75
C GLY A 442 35.86 29.25 -16.15
N ALA A 443 35.57 29.26 -17.45
CA ALA A 443 34.29 29.71 -17.99
C ALA A 443 33.12 28.84 -17.51
N VAL A 444 32.01 29.49 -17.14
CA VAL A 444 30.77 28.81 -16.71
C VAL A 444 30.11 28.13 -17.89
N SER A 445 29.88 26.82 -17.75
CA SER A 445 29.25 25.98 -18.78
C SER A 445 27.91 25.38 -18.33
N ALA A 446 27.55 25.49 -17.06
CA ALA A 446 26.20 25.16 -16.58
C ALA A 446 25.76 26.09 -15.46
N ILE A 447 24.46 26.36 -15.37
CA ILE A 447 23.85 27.17 -14.32
C ILE A 447 22.73 26.39 -13.62
N ILE A 448 22.69 26.44 -12.29
CA ILE A 448 21.49 26.20 -11.49
C ILE A 448 21.11 27.51 -10.81
N HIS A 449 19.95 28.05 -11.16
CA HIS A 449 19.43 29.26 -10.54
C HIS A 449 18.46 28.91 -9.41
N GLY A 450 18.96 28.88 -8.17
CA GLY A 450 18.20 28.59 -6.95
C GLY A 450 17.97 29.80 -6.04
N ALA A 451 18.40 31.00 -6.46
CA ALA A 451 18.16 32.23 -5.70
C ALA A 451 16.66 32.57 -5.69
N GLY A 452 16.14 32.88 -4.50
CA GLY A 452 14.77 33.29 -4.32
C GLY A 452 14.47 33.58 -2.86
N ILE A 453 13.41 34.34 -2.65
CA ILE A 453 12.79 34.53 -1.34
C ILE A 453 11.31 34.19 -1.47
N ASN A 454 10.71 33.78 -0.38
CA ASN A 454 9.27 33.59 -0.27
C ASN A 454 8.83 34.13 1.09
N LYS A 455 7.91 35.09 1.06
CA LYS A 455 7.25 35.69 2.21
C LYS A 455 5.76 35.82 1.86
N PRO A 456 4.92 34.85 2.25
CA PRO A 456 3.51 34.85 1.90
C PRO A 456 2.82 36.13 2.37
N LYS A 457 1.96 36.69 1.53
CA LYS A 457 1.15 37.86 1.82
C LYS A 457 -0.09 37.88 0.91
N LEU A 458 -1.27 37.96 1.52
CA LEU A 458 -2.54 38.06 0.80
C LEU A 458 -2.59 39.29 -0.12
N ILE A 459 -3.25 39.17 -1.27
CA ILE A 459 -3.33 40.23 -2.29
C ILE A 459 -3.92 41.53 -1.73
N LYS A 460 -4.88 41.43 -0.80
CA LYS A 460 -5.48 42.61 -0.14
C LYS A 460 -4.44 43.51 0.55
N ASN A 461 -3.35 42.91 1.04
CA ASN A 461 -2.27 43.60 1.78
C ASN A 461 -1.00 43.75 0.94
N LEU A 462 -0.93 43.12 -0.23
CA LEU A 462 0.26 43.08 -1.08
C LEU A 462 0.52 44.44 -1.71
N GLU A 463 1.76 44.90 -1.63
CA GLU A 463 2.21 46.17 -2.22
C GLU A 463 3.27 45.92 -3.29
N LYS A 464 3.49 46.91 -4.17
CA LYS A 464 4.43 46.80 -5.29
C LYS A 464 5.83 46.42 -4.83
N GLU A 465 6.31 47.03 -3.75
CA GLU A 465 7.65 46.78 -3.22
C GLU A 465 7.82 45.33 -2.71
N ASP A 466 6.74 44.68 -2.30
CA ASP A 466 6.78 43.27 -1.90
C ASP A 466 6.95 42.38 -3.13
N ILE A 467 6.16 42.65 -4.18
CA ILE A 467 6.24 41.92 -5.46
C ILE A 467 7.65 42.05 -6.08
N LEU A 468 8.21 43.26 -6.11
CA LEU A 468 9.55 43.49 -6.63
C LEU A 468 10.62 42.73 -5.84
N LYS A 469 10.57 42.73 -4.50
CA LYS A 469 11.52 41.98 -3.67
C LYS A 469 11.49 40.47 -3.96
N THR A 470 10.31 39.92 -4.28
CA THR A 470 10.15 38.50 -4.62
C THR A 470 10.59 38.20 -6.06
N LEU A 471 10.28 39.09 -7.01
CA LEU A 471 10.69 38.99 -8.42
C LEU A 471 12.19 39.10 -8.63
N ASP A 472 12.81 40.12 -8.05
CA ASP A 472 14.19 40.54 -8.30
C ASP A 472 15.22 39.41 -8.23
N PRO A 473 15.31 38.61 -7.15
CA PRO A 473 16.33 37.57 -7.07
C PRO A 473 16.15 36.45 -8.11
N LYS A 474 14.92 36.20 -8.59
CA LYS A 474 14.59 35.15 -9.55
C LYS A 474 14.75 35.61 -10.99
N VAL A 475 14.13 36.74 -11.34
CA VAL A 475 14.04 37.20 -12.74
C VAL A 475 15.21 38.12 -13.07
N THR A 476 15.33 39.25 -12.37
CA THR A 476 16.43 40.20 -12.54
C THR A 476 17.78 39.54 -12.24
N GLY A 477 17.83 38.72 -11.20
CA GLY A 477 19.01 37.93 -10.82
C GLY A 477 19.47 36.97 -11.91
N LEU A 478 18.56 36.20 -12.53
CA LEU A 478 18.90 35.33 -13.64
C LEU A 478 19.41 36.13 -14.85
N SER A 479 18.72 37.22 -15.20
CA SER A 479 19.10 38.10 -16.31
C SER A 479 20.51 38.67 -16.14
N ASN A 480 20.87 39.11 -14.92
CA ASN A 480 22.20 39.61 -14.60
C ASN A 480 23.28 38.53 -14.76
N ILE A 481 23.01 37.30 -14.31
CA ILE A 481 23.95 36.18 -14.45
C ILE A 481 24.17 35.82 -15.91
N LEU A 482 23.08 35.69 -16.68
CA LEU A 482 23.15 35.34 -18.11
C LEU A 482 23.86 36.43 -18.93
N SER A 483 23.68 37.70 -18.58
CA SER A 483 24.35 38.85 -19.20
C SER A 483 25.85 38.92 -18.89
N ALA A 484 26.30 38.28 -17.80
CA ALA A 484 27.70 38.28 -17.36
C ALA A 484 28.53 37.10 -17.93
N ILE A 485 27.92 36.21 -18.72
CA ILE A 485 28.59 35.05 -19.34
C ILE A 485 28.44 35.06 -20.87
N ASN A 486 29.18 34.19 -21.56
CA ASN A 486 28.95 33.93 -22.98
C ASN A 486 27.87 32.84 -23.14
N PRO A 487 26.65 33.16 -23.59
CA PRO A 487 25.56 32.18 -23.69
C PRO A 487 25.85 31.04 -24.68
N ASN A 488 26.72 31.25 -25.68
CA ASN A 488 27.11 30.19 -26.62
C ASN A 488 27.99 29.10 -25.98
N SER A 489 28.55 29.36 -24.80
CA SER A 489 29.34 28.36 -24.05
C SER A 489 28.52 27.61 -23.01
N LEU A 490 27.27 28.02 -22.78
CA LEU A 490 26.38 27.39 -21.81
C LEU A 490 25.80 26.10 -22.40
N LYS A 491 26.01 24.99 -21.70
CA LYS A 491 25.47 23.67 -22.02
C LYS A 491 24.13 23.45 -21.35
N GLN A 492 23.96 23.94 -20.11
CA GLN A 492 22.74 23.74 -19.32
C GLN A 492 22.34 24.99 -18.54
N LEU A 493 21.03 25.29 -18.56
CA LEU A 493 20.40 26.30 -17.72
C LEU A 493 19.24 25.65 -16.96
N ILE A 494 19.43 25.42 -15.67
CA ILE A 494 18.40 24.84 -14.80
C ILE A 494 17.93 25.91 -13.83
N THR A 495 16.62 26.13 -13.68
CA THR A 495 16.06 27.07 -12.71
C THR A 495 15.14 26.34 -11.74
N PHE A 496 15.15 26.77 -10.47
CA PHE A 496 14.24 26.25 -9.46
C PHE A 496 12.99 27.13 -9.42
N GLY A 497 11.99 26.69 -10.18
CA GLY A 497 10.64 27.23 -10.20
C GLY A 497 9.78 26.69 -9.04
N SER A 498 8.47 26.89 -9.15
CA SER A 498 7.49 26.40 -8.17
C SER A 498 6.20 25.99 -8.85
N ILE A 499 5.56 24.92 -8.36
CA ILE A 499 4.19 24.53 -8.79
C ILE A 499 3.17 25.65 -8.58
N ILE A 500 3.42 26.60 -7.67
CA ILE A 500 2.57 27.77 -7.42
C ILE A 500 2.42 28.63 -8.69
N ALA A 501 3.41 28.65 -9.58
CA ALA A 501 3.25 29.29 -10.88
C ALA A 501 2.05 28.67 -11.62
N GLU A 502 1.91 27.35 -11.59
CA GLU A 502 0.96 26.57 -12.39
C GLU A 502 -0.45 26.49 -11.77
N THR A 503 -0.54 26.46 -10.44
CA THR A 503 -1.81 26.28 -9.70
C THR A 503 -2.25 27.53 -8.93
N GLY A 504 -1.33 28.44 -8.59
CA GLY A 504 -1.55 29.43 -7.53
C GLY A 504 -1.55 28.81 -6.13
N LEU A 505 -1.46 29.65 -5.11
CA LEU A 505 -1.59 29.28 -3.70
C LEU A 505 -1.97 30.54 -2.88
N PRO A 506 -2.97 30.50 -1.98
CA PRO A 506 -3.31 31.66 -1.16
C PRO A 506 -2.10 32.29 -0.46
N GLY A 507 -1.99 33.61 -0.56
CA GLY A 507 -0.88 34.38 -0.01
C GLY A 507 0.39 34.37 -0.86
N GLU A 508 0.41 33.78 -2.05
CA GLU A 508 1.64 33.59 -2.83
C GLU A 508 1.54 34.18 -4.24
N ALA A 509 0.75 35.25 -4.41
CA ALA A 509 0.51 35.86 -5.72
C ALA A 509 1.79 36.45 -6.34
N ASP A 510 2.64 37.05 -5.50
CA ASP A 510 3.95 37.59 -5.90
C ASP A 510 4.96 36.48 -6.24
N TYR A 511 5.00 35.42 -5.44
CA TYR A 511 5.88 34.27 -5.66
C TYR A 511 5.46 33.48 -6.89
N GLY A 512 4.16 33.26 -7.08
CA GLY A 512 3.59 32.66 -8.28
C GLY A 512 3.97 33.42 -9.54
N LEU A 513 3.76 34.75 -9.55
CA LEU A 513 4.16 35.63 -10.64
C LEU A 513 5.66 35.55 -10.93
N ALA A 514 6.51 35.54 -9.89
CA ALA A 514 7.96 35.46 -10.08
C ALA A 514 8.43 34.13 -10.67
N ASN A 515 7.75 33.02 -10.35
CA ASN A 515 8.07 31.71 -10.93
C ASN A 515 7.49 31.55 -12.35
N GLU A 516 6.36 32.19 -12.67
CA GLU A 516 5.83 32.30 -14.04
C GLU A 516 6.82 33.08 -14.91
N TRP A 517 7.28 34.27 -14.51
CA TRP A 517 8.26 35.02 -15.30
C TRP A 517 9.60 34.30 -15.45
N LEU A 518 10.00 33.53 -14.43
CA LEU A 518 11.20 32.70 -14.49
C LEU A 518 11.05 31.58 -15.53
N SER A 519 9.89 30.91 -15.62
CA SER A 519 9.65 29.87 -16.62
C SER A 519 9.69 30.44 -18.04
N HIS A 520 9.11 31.63 -18.25
CA HIS A 520 9.18 32.34 -19.53
C HIS A 520 10.60 32.70 -19.93
N ALA A 521 11.40 33.27 -19.02
CA ALA A 521 12.78 33.63 -19.30
C ALA A 521 13.62 32.41 -19.74
N VAL A 522 13.32 31.23 -19.19
CA VAL A 522 13.96 29.97 -19.57
C VAL A 522 13.52 29.50 -20.95
N ALA A 523 12.22 29.56 -21.25
CA ALA A 523 11.68 29.22 -22.57
C ALA A 523 12.25 30.12 -23.68
N GLU A 524 12.27 31.44 -23.46
CA GLU A 524 12.87 32.41 -24.40
C GLU A 524 14.37 32.17 -24.60
N PHE A 525 15.09 31.79 -23.54
CA PHE A 525 16.50 31.46 -23.64
C PHE A 525 16.74 30.17 -24.44
N GLN A 526 15.92 29.14 -24.26
CA GLN A 526 15.97 27.89 -25.03
C GLN A 526 15.74 28.14 -26.54
N GLU A 527 14.75 28.96 -26.87
CA GLU A 527 14.44 29.32 -28.26
C GLU A 527 15.61 30.05 -28.92
N LYS A 528 16.23 30.98 -28.19
CA LYS A 528 17.38 31.77 -28.67
C LYS A 528 18.68 30.95 -28.75
N TYR A 529 18.85 29.95 -27.90
CA TYR A 529 20.05 29.11 -27.81
C TYR A 529 19.71 27.61 -27.81
N PRO A 530 19.33 27.03 -28.98
CA PRO A 530 18.87 25.64 -29.06
C PRO A 530 19.90 24.59 -28.65
N HIS A 531 21.19 24.94 -28.59
CA HIS A 531 22.26 24.05 -28.14
C HIS A 531 22.35 23.91 -26.62
N CYS A 532 21.74 24.83 -25.87
CA CYS A 532 21.70 24.81 -24.41
C CYS A 532 20.48 24.03 -23.96
N HIS A 533 20.64 23.10 -23.03
CA HIS A 533 19.54 22.38 -22.40
C HIS A 533 18.96 23.20 -21.25
N CYS A 534 17.75 23.73 -21.42
CA CYS A 534 17.13 24.66 -20.48
C CYS A 534 15.92 24.02 -19.80
N LEU A 535 15.90 24.00 -18.47
CA LEU A 535 14.80 23.45 -17.69
C LEU A 535 14.42 24.35 -16.51
N ASN A 536 13.16 24.72 -16.43
CA ASN A 536 12.50 25.27 -15.26
C ASN A 536 11.80 24.15 -14.50
N LEU A 537 12.32 23.86 -13.31
CA LEU A 537 11.80 22.79 -12.46
C LEU A 537 10.81 23.38 -11.47
N ALA A 538 9.53 23.22 -11.74
CA ALA A 538 8.43 23.69 -10.89
C ALA A 538 8.25 22.72 -9.70
N TRP A 539 9.06 22.91 -8.67
CA TRP A 539 9.03 22.07 -7.48
C TRP A 539 7.77 22.32 -6.63
N SER A 540 7.18 21.24 -6.13
CA SER A 540 6.33 21.29 -4.94
C SER A 540 7.19 21.48 -3.67
N VAL A 541 6.57 21.39 -2.50
CA VAL A 541 7.25 21.61 -1.21
C VAL A 541 8.30 20.52 -0.94
N TRP A 542 9.48 20.90 -0.47
CA TRP A 542 10.53 19.97 -0.03
C TRP A 542 10.41 19.69 1.47
N SER A 543 10.75 18.47 1.91
CA SER A 543 10.88 18.16 3.34
C SER A 543 12.31 18.40 3.84
N GLY A 544 12.42 18.79 5.12
CA GLY A 544 13.67 18.78 5.89
C GLY A 544 14.79 19.75 5.44
N VAL A 545 14.58 20.55 4.40
CA VAL A 545 15.52 21.59 3.94
C VAL A 545 14.80 22.74 3.22
N GLY A 546 15.34 23.96 3.35
CA GLY A 546 14.93 25.11 2.54
C GLY A 546 13.64 25.80 3.02
N MET A 547 12.97 26.53 2.12
CA MET A 547 11.85 27.42 2.47
C MET A 547 10.62 26.70 3.04
N GLY A 548 10.48 25.39 2.81
CA GLY A 548 9.38 24.57 3.32
C GLY A 548 9.48 24.24 4.81
N GLU A 549 10.68 24.29 5.40
CA GLU A 549 10.94 23.87 6.78
C GLU A 549 10.47 24.89 7.85
N LYS A 550 9.86 26.01 7.45
CA LYS A 550 9.29 26.94 8.43
C LYS A 550 8.16 26.22 9.21
N LEU A 551 8.31 26.21 10.54
CA LEU A 551 7.45 25.52 11.50
C LEU A 551 5.95 25.65 11.17
N GLY A 552 5.25 24.51 11.11
CA GLY A 552 3.79 24.44 10.88
C GLY A 552 3.33 24.42 9.42
N ARG A 553 4.17 24.87 8.46
CA ARG A 553 3.76 24.96 7.06
C ARG A 553 3.67 23.60 6.36
N ILE A 554 4.65 22.71 6.59
CA ILE A 554 4.61 21.34 6.03
C ILE A 554 3.42 20.57 6.62
N ASP A 555 3.17 20.66 7.92
CA ASP A 555 2.05 20.00 8.57
C ASP A 555 0.70 20.45 8.01
N SER A 556 0.52 21.76 7.82
CA SER A 556 -0.70 22.32 7.20
C SER A 556 -0.88 21.83 5.76
N LEU A 557 0.20 21.83 4.96
CA LEU A 557 0.16 21.33 3.57
C LEU A 557 -0.12 19.81 3.53
N MET A 558 0.44 19.03 4.46
CA MET A 558 0.14 17.60 4.58
C MET A 558 -1.32 17.36 4.98
N GLN A 559 -1.90 18.19 5.86
CA GLN A 559 -3.33 18.17 6.16
C GLN A 559 -4.20 18.50 4.94
N GLN A 560 -3.70 19.31 4.01
CA GLN A 560 -4.33 19.60 2.72
C GLN A 560 -4.09 18.50 1.66
N GLY A 561 -3.38 17.42 2.02
CA GLY A 561 -3.10 16.30 1.13
C GLY A 561 -1.87 16.48 0.23
N ILE A 562 -1.04 17.48 0.49
CA ILE A 562 0.20 17.72 -0.23
C ILE A 562 1.31 16.83 0.34
N THR A 563 1.95 16.03 -0.50
CA THR A 563 3.08 15.17 -0.13
C THR A 563 4.40 15.92 -0.36
N PRO A 564 5.20 16.20 0.70
CA PRO A 564 6.50 16.83 0.56
C PRO A 564 7.51 15.97 -0.19
N ILE A 565 8.43 16.61 -0.91
CA ILE A 565 9.52 15.98 -1.68
C ILE A 565 10.73 15.74 -0.77
N PRO A 566 11.12 14.48 -0.53
CA PRO A 566 12.37 14.19 0.16
C PRO A 566 13.59 14.65 -0.66
N PRO A 567 14.62 15.24 -0.03
CA PRO A 567 15.83 15.72 -0.72
C PRO A 567 16.46 14.69 -1.65
N GLU A 568 16.62 13.45 -1.17
CA GLU A 568 17.20 12.35 -1.95
C GLU A 568 16.41 12.07 -3.23
N GLN A 569 15.08 12.01 -3.13
CA GLN A 569 14.21 11.72 -4.26
C GLN A 569 14.18 12.87 -5.27
N GLY A 570 14.09 14.12 -4.80
CA GLY A 570 14.13 15.27 -5.69
C GLY A 570 15.48 15.43 -6.39
N ILE A 571 16.61 15.19 -5.70
CA ILE A 571 17.96 15.16 -6.31
C ILE A 571 18.05 14.07 -7.39
N LYS A 572 17.48 12.88 -7.14
CA LYS A 572 17.44 11.80 -8.14
C LYS A 572 16.66 12.20 -9.39
N ILE A 573 15.51 12.86 -9.22
CA ILE A 573 14.68 13.38 -10.34
C ILE A 573 15.43 14.47 -11.10
N LEU A 574 16.02 15.45 -10.39
CA LEU A 574 16.85 16.50 -10.99
C LEU A 574 17.94 15.91 -11.88
N ARG A 575 18.70 14.93 -11.38
CA ARG A 575 19.76 14.26 -12.15
C ARG A 575 19.21 13.57 -13.40
N GLY A 576 18.07 12.87 -13.28
CA GLY A 576 17.37 12.27 -14.41
C GLY A 576 17.00 13.29 -15.49
N LEU A 577 16.43 14.43 -15.08
CA LEU A 577 16.03 15.51 -15.98
C LEU A 577 17.24 16.26 -16.58
N MET A 578 18.37 16.33 -15.87
CA MET A 578 19.59 16.92 -16.46
C MET A 578 20.28 16.02 -17.49
N SER A 579 19.97 14.71 -17.50
CA SER A 579 20.63 13.71 -18.36
C SER A 579 19.95 13.47 -19.72
N LYS A 580 18.72 13.97 -19.91
CA LYS A 580 17.90 13.72 -21.11
C LYS A 580 17.47 15.06 -21.73
N SER A 581 17.32 15.08 -23.06
CA SER A 581 16.71 16.20 -23.78
C SER A 581 15.19 16.10 -23.66
N PHE A 582 14.52 17.24 -23.51
CA PHE A 582 13.06 17.35 -23.45
C PHE A 582 12.59 18.40 -24.44
N ASP A 583 11.40 18.20 -24.99
CA ASP A 583 10.76 19.20 -25.85
C ASP A 583 10.21 20.35 -25.00
N ASP A 584 9.76 20.07 -23.77
CA ASP A 584 9.28 21.05 -22.80
C ASP A 584 10.41 21.64 -21.95
N THR A 585 10.32 22.93 -21.70
CA THR A 585 11.25 23.65 -20.82
C THR A 585 10.77 23.72 -19.38
N THR A 586 9.50 23.44 -19.08
CA THR A 586 8.97 23.44 -17.70
C THR A 586 8.46 22.07 -17.31
N VAL A 587 8.95 21.57 -16.17
CA VAL A 587 8.54 20.28 -15.59
C VAL A 587 8.10 20.50 -14.16
N ILE A 588 6.88 20.08 -13.82
CA ILE A 588 6.36 20.09 -12.46
C ILE A 588 6.86 18.83 -11.76
N ILE A 589 7.39 18.98 -10.54
CA ILE A 589 7.81 17.85 -9.70
C ILE A 589 6.99 17.88 -8.43
N SER A 590 6.14 16.89 -8.23
CA SER A 590 5.21 16.86 -7.10
C SER A 590 4.91 15.43 -6.65
N GLY A 591 4.53 15.28 -5.38
CA GLY A 591 3.80 14.11 -4.91
C GLY A 591 2.30 14.30 -5.11
N ARG A 592 1.48 13.89 -4.14
CA ARG A 592 0.06 14.30 -4.10
C ARG A 592 -0.03 15.79 -3.79
N PHE A 593 -1.02 16.48 -4.35
CA PHE A 593 -1.28 17.90 -4.11
C PHE A 593 -2.76 18.29 -4.22
N GLY A 594 -3.67 17.32 -4.15
CA GLY A 594 -5.10 17.51 -4.39
C GLY A 594 -5.44 17.81 -5.85
N GLU A 595 -6.69 18.19 -6.09
CA GLU A 595 -7.19 18.69 -7.38
C GLU A 595 -7.37 20.21 -7.30
N PRO A 596 -6.45 21.02 -7.87
CA PRO A 596 -6.54 22.47 -7.77
C PRO A 596 -7.67 23.00 -8.69
N PRO A 597 -8.52 23.94 -8.22
CA PRO A 597 -9.63 24.46 -9.03
C PRO A 597 -9.18 25.29 -10.25
N THR A 598 -7.90 25.61 -10.32
CA THR A 598 -7.27 26.48 -11.34
C THR A 598 -6.50 25.72 -12.41
N LEU A 599 -6.34 24.40 -12.28
CA LEU A 599 -5.64 23.57 -13.25
C LEU A 599 -6.32 22.20 -13.36
N LYS A 600 -6.92 21.94 -14.52
CA LYS A 600 -7.56 20.66 -14.80
C LYS A 600 -6.51 19.58 -14.95
N MET A 601 -6.76 18.42 -14.35
CA MET A 601 -5.99 17.21 -14.62
C MET A 601 -6.65 16.42 -15.75
N GLU A 602 -5.84 15.68 -16.50
CA GLU A 602 -6.35 14.71 -17.47
C GLU A 602 -7.33 13.75 -16.78
N GLU A 603 -8.60 13.81 -17.19
CA GLU A 603 -9.62 12.90 -16.67
C GLU A 603 -9.39 11.51 -17.23
N LEU A 604 -9.39 10.53 -16.33
CA LEU A 604 -9.29 9.13 -16.69
C LEU A 604 -10.70 8.62 -17.00
N GLU A 605 -10.96 8.28 -18.27
CA GLU A 605 -12.22 7.61 -18.64
C GLU A 605 -12.23 6.19 -18.07
N LEU A 606 -12.83 6.02 -16.89
CA LEU A 606 -12.91 4.73 -16.24
C LEU A 606 -13.85 3.79 -17.01
N PRO A 607 -13.43 2.54 -17.30
CA PRO A 607 -14.30 1.57 -17.92
C PRO A 607 -15.46 1.23 -16.98
N PHE A 608 -16.62 0.91 -17.55
CA PHE A 608 -17.81 0.53 -16.78
C PHE A 608 -17.66 -0.89 -16.19
N LEU A 609 -16.99 -0.97 -15.04
CA LEU A 609 -16.68 -2.20 -14.30
C LEU A 609 -17.15 -2.10 -12.84
N ARG A 610 -17.37 -3.26 -12.20
CA ARG A 610 -18.02 -3.38 -10.88
C ARG A 610 -17.33 -2.57 -9.79
N PHE A 611 -16.00 -2.58 -9.77
CA PHE A 611 -15.20 -2.02 -8.67
C PHE A 611 -14.62 -0.65 -8.99
N LEU A 612 -15.23 0.08 -9.94
CA LEU A 612 -14.83 1.44 -10.37
C LEU A 612 -15.94 2.48 -10.12
N GLU A 613 -16.81 2.24 -9.14
CA GLU A 613 -18.03 3.05 -8.92
C GLU A 613 -17.77 4.52 -8.59
N LYS A 614 -16.89 4.78 -7.62
CA LYS A 614 -16.65 6.14 -7.11
C LYS A 614 -15.16 6.44 -7.09
N GLN A 615 -14.70 7.21 -8.07
CA GLN A 615 -13.35 7.77 -8.08
C GLN A 615 -13.18 8.77 -6.92
N LYS A 616 -12.18 8.54 -6.07
CA LYS A 616 -11.81 9.43 -4.96
C LYS A 616 -10.56 10.24 -5.27
N VAL A 617 -9.57 9.61 -5.87
CA VAL A 617 -8.31 10.25 -6.28
C VAL A 617 -7.90 9.67 -7.62
N SER A 618 -7.49 10.52 -8.55
CA SER A 618 -6.87 10.10 -9.80
C SER A 618 -5.72 11.04 -10.11
N TYR A 619 -4.52 10.47 -10.20
CA TYR A 619 -3.35 11.13 -10.75
C TYR A 619 -2.99 10.41 -12.06
N PRO A 620 -3.08 11.09 -13.21
CA PRO A 620 -2.91 10.46 -14.52
C PRO A 620 -1.62 9.63 -14.60
N GLY A 621 -1.74 8.34 -14.95
CA GLY A 621 -0.59 7.44 -15.09
C GLY A 621 0.24 7.21 -13.81
N VAL A 622 -0.30 7.56 -12.63
CA VAL A 622 0.41 7.41 -11.35
C VAL A 622 -0.42 6.61 -10.35
N GLU A 623 -1.60 7.09 -9.98
CA GLU A 623 -2.39 6.50 -8.90
C GLU A 623 -3.89 6.64 -9.17
N LEU A 624 -4.64 5.60 -8.85
CA LEU A 624 -6.10 5.60 -8.85
C LEU A 624 -6.60 5.05 -7.52
N ILE A 625 -7.51 5.77 -6.88
CA ILE A 625 -8.19 5.35 -5.66
C ILE A 625 -9.69 5.43 -5.89
N VAL A 626 -10.36 4.31 -5.69
CA VAL A 626 -11.81 4.18 -5.84
C VAL A 626 -12.44 3.61 -4.59
N GLU A 627 -13.69 3.98 -4.37
CA GLU A 627 -14.56 3.38 -3.37
C GLU A 627 -15.65 2.59 -4.06
N THR A 628 -16.06 1.49 -3.43
CA THR A 628 -17.13 0.61 -3.90
C THR A 628 -17.90 0.09 -2.71
N GLU A 629 -19.22 -0.03 -2.86
CA GLU A 629 -20.10 -0.52 -1.82
C GLU A 629 -20.40 -2.02 -2.00
N LEU A 630 -20.09 -2.83 -0.99
CA LEU A 630 -20.43 -4.26 -0.93
C LEU A 630 -21.72 -4.48 -0.14
N SER A 631 -22.65 -5.24 -0.68
CA SER A 631 -23.87 -5.63 0.04
C SER A 631 -24.46 -6.94 -0.48
N LEU A 632 -25.30 -7.60 0.31
CA LEU A 632 -25.99 -8.83 -0.12
C LEU A 632 -26.95 -8.63 -1.31
N ASP A 633 -27.30 -7.38 -1.61
CA ASP A 633 -28.15 -7.01 -2.74
C ASP A 633 -27.34 -6.71 -4.00
N ASN A 634 -26.22 -5.99 -3.87
CA ASN A 634 -25.31 -5.69 -4.97
C ASN A 634 -24.48 -6.92 -5.38
N ASP A 635 -24.09 -7.73 -4.38
CA ASP A 635 -23.13 -8.82 -4.47
C ASP A 635 -23.73 -10.13 -3.96
N PRO A 636 -24.70 -10.72 -4.69
CA PRO A 636 -25.42 -11.92 -4.26
C PRO A 636 -24.53 -13.13 -3.99
N TYR A 637 -23.32 -13.21 -4.57
CA TYR A 637 -22.35 -14.29 -4.29
C TYR A 637 -21.92 -14.35 -2.83
N LEU A 638 -22.02 -13.25 -2.07
CA LEU A 638 -21.68 -13.24 -0.64
C LEU A 638 -22.52 -14.24 0.15
N LYS A 639 -23.77 -14.49 -0.26
CA LYS A 639 -24.68 -15.47 0.37
C LYS A 639 -24.16 -16.91 0.24
N ASP A 640 -23.26 -17.15 -0.71
CA ASP A 640 -22.67 -18.44 -1.00
C ASP A 640 -21.27 -18.63 -0.38
N HIS A 641 -20.71 -17.58 0.24
CA HIS A 641 -19.39 -17.58 0.86
C HIS A 641 -19.48 -17.17 2.34
N VAL A 642 -20.02 -18.09 3.14
CA VAL A 642 -20.35 -17.88 4.56
C VAL A 642 -19.49 -18.76 5.45
N TYR A 643 -18.73 -18.15 6.36
CA TYR A 643 -17.91 -18.86 7.34
C TYR A 643 -18.37 -18.50 8.75
N GLU A 644 -18.72 -19.52 9.56
CA GLU A 644 -19.23 -19.36 10.92
C GLU A 644 -20.40 -18.37 11.08
N GLY A 645 -21.21 -18.21 10.03
CA GLY A 645 -22.37 -17.30 10.01
C GLY A 645 -22.08 -15.91 9.45
N GLU A 646 -20.81 -15.59 9.19
CA GLU A 646 -20.37 -14.31 8.65
C GLU A 646 -20.22 -14.36 7.13
N TYR A 647 -20.67 -13.33 6.42
CA TYR A 647 -20.51 -13.20 4.97
C TYR A 647 -19.13 -12.63 4.68
N ILE A 648 -18.23 -13.44 4.10
CA ILE A 648 -16.84 -13.03 3.86
C ILE A 648 -16.68 -12.66 2.40
N PHE A 649 -16.10 -11.49 2.12
CA PHE A 649 -15.69 -11.11 0.77
C PHE A 649 -14.51 -12.00 0.31
N PRO A 650 -14.70 -12.82 -0.74
CA PRO A 650 -13.70 -13.82 -1.13
C PRO A 650 -12.40 -13.20 -1.64
N GLY A 651 -11.26 -13.78 -1.30
CA GLY A 651 -9.94 -13.32 -1.77
C GLY A 651 -9.84 -13.27 -3.31
N VAL A 652 -10.47 -14.22 -4.02
CA VAL A 652 -10.53 -14.24 -5.49
C VAL A 652 -11.33 -13.07 -6.08
N MET A 653 -12.35 -12.59 -5.38
CA MET A 653 -13.08 -11.36 -5.74
C MET A 653 -12.25 -10.12 -5.42
N GLY A 654 -11.41 -10.19 -4.37
CA GLY A 654 -10.38 -9.19 -4.11
C GLY A 654 -9.38 -9.05 -5.25
N LEU A 655 -8.87 -10.17 -5.79
CA LEU A 655 -7.98 -10.16 -6.96
C LEU A 655 -8.66 -9.56 -8.20
N GLU A 656 -9.92 -9.89 -8.44
CA GLU A 656 -10.74 -9.30 -9.51
C GLU A 656 -10.90 -7.79 -9.31
N ALA A 657 -11.27 -7.35 -8.11
CA ALA A 657 -11.44 -5.93 -7.78
C ALA A 657 -10.15 -5.13 -8.00
N MET A 658 -9.02 -5.65 -7.50
CA MET A 658 -7.70 -5.08 -7.76
C MET A 658 -7.40 -4.96 -9.25
N THR A 659 -7.72 -6.00 -10.04
CA THR A 659 -7.48 -6.01 -11.48
C THR A 659 -8.31 -4.97 -12.20
N GLN A 660 -9.60 -4.83 -11.86
CA GLN A 660 -10.46 -3.81 -12.47
C GLN A 660 -9.93 -2.40 -12.21
N VAL A 661 -9.46 -2.11 -10.99
CA VAL A 661 -8.86 -0.81 -10.66
C VAL A 661 -7.55 -0.59 -11.41
N VAL A 662 -6.71 -1.62 -11.51
CA VAL A 662 -5.48 -1.53 -12.32
C VAL A 662 -5.80 -1.32 -13.80
N THR A 663 -6.82 -1.97 -14.36
CA THR A 663 -7.28 -1.73 -15.73
C THR A 663 -7.83 -0.31 -15.92
N GLY A 664 -8.50 0.26 -14.90
CA GLY A 664 -8.88 1.66 -14.89
C GLY A 664 -7.66 2.57 -15.01
N LEU A 665 -6.64 2.36 -14.17
CA LEU A 665 -5.40 3.15 -14.14
C LEU A 665 -4.51 2.95 -15.39
N MET A 666 -4.48 1.73 -15.94
CA MET A 666 -3.68 1.36 -17.10
C MET A 666 -4.50 0.45 -18.04
N PRO A 667 -5.28 1.05 -18.97
CA PRO A 667 -6.17 0.31 -19.88
C PRO A 667 -5.46 -0.72 -20.78
N ASN A 668 -4.16 -0.55 -21.02
CA ASN A 668 -3.35 -1.38 -21.91
C ASN A 668 -2.56 -2.49 -21.19
N LEU A 669 -2.94 -2.91 -19.97
CA LEU A 669 -2.23 -3.95 -19.20
C LEU A 669 -2.10 -5.30 -19.97
N GLY A 670 -2.98 -5.55 -20.95
CA GLY A 670 -3.00 -6.80 -21.72
C GLY A 670 -3.78 -7.90 -21.02
N ASN A 671 -3.96 -9.04 -21.71
CA ASN A 671 -4.78 -10.15 -21.21
C ASN A 671 -4.02 -11.09 -20.26
N ASN A 672 -2.69 -11.03 -20.26
CA ASN A 672 -1.85 -11.90 -19.44
C ASN A 672 -1.36 -11.11 -18.24
N ILE A 673 -1.78 -11.51 -17.05
CA ILE A 673 -1.57 -10.77 -15.82
C ILE A 673 -0.76 -11.64 -14.86
N THR A 674 0.22 -11.03 -14.20
CA THR A 674 0.95 -11.66 -13.09
C THR A 674 0.71 -10.87 -11.83
N PHE A 675 0.33 -11.57 -10.77
CA PHE A 675 0.34 -11.09 -9.40
C PHE A 675 1.59 -11.61 -8.70
N GLU A 676 2.24 -10.76 -7.93
CA GLU A 676 3.35 -11.10 -7.05
C GLU A 676 3.04 -10.61 -5.64
N SER A 677 3.56 -11.31 -4.64
CA SER A 677 3.43 -10.92 -3.22
C SER A 677 1.97 -10.66 -2.81
N VAL A 678 1.06 -11.55 -3.23
CA VAL A 678 -0.35 -11.47 -2.83
C VAL A 678 -0.43 -11.77 -1.34
N LYS A 679 -1.16 -10.96 -0.58
CA LYS A 679 -1.45 -11.21 0.84
C LYS A 679 -2.91 -10.99 1.16
N PHE A 680 -3.45 -11.85 2.00
CA PHE A 680 -4.77 -11.76 2.61
C PHE A 680 -4.60 -11.60 4.12
N ASN A 681 -4.26 -10.38 4.56
CA ASN A 681 -3.88 -10.09 5.95
C ASN A 681 -5.08 -10.18 6.90
N TYR A 682 -6.24 -9.69 6.46
CA TYR A 682 -7.45 -9.63 7.28
C TYR A 682 -8.69 -9.93 6.44
N PRO A 683 -9.65 -10.72 6.96
CA PRO A 683 -10.92 -10.95 6.27
C PRO A 683 -11.71 -9.64 6.17
N ILE A 684 -12.50 -9.52 5.10
CA ILE A 684 -13.47 -8.43 4.93
C ILE A 684 -14.85 -9.05 5.15
N VAL A 685 -15.51 -8.68 6.25
CA VAL A 685 -16.81 -9.22 6.65
C VAL A 685 -17.91 -8.24 6.28
N VAL A 686 -18.92 -8.68 5.54
CA VAL A 686 -20.04 -7.86 5.08
C VAL A 686 -21.27 -8.16 5.93
N SER A 687 -21.93 -7.11 6.44
CA SER A 687 -23.16 -7.25 7.22
C SER A 687 -24.35 -7.62 6.32
N ALA A 688 -25.33 -8.31 6.89
CA ALA A 688 -26.60 -8.56 6.21
C ALA A 688 -27.50 -7.30 6.14
N GLU A 689 -27.31 -6.36 7.06
CA GLU A 689 -28.21 -5.20 7.24
C GLU A 689 -27.64 -3.93 6.61
N GLU A 690 -26.33 -3.72 6.72
CA GLU A 690 -25.67 -2.48 6.30
C GLU A 690 -24.62 -2.76 5.22
N PRO A 691 -24.60 -1.94 4.15
CA PRO A 691 -23.55 -2.04 3.15
C PRO A 691 -22.17 -1.70 3.71
N LEU A 692 -21.14 -2.33 3.15
CA LEU A 692 -19.75 -2.11 3.51
C LEU A 692 -19.00 -1.39 2.39
N THR A 693 -18.50 -0.19 2.65
CA THR A 693 -17.57 0.48 1.72
C THR A 693 -16.16 -0.11 1.82
N ILE A 694 -15.65 -0.58 0.69
CA ILE A 694 -14.23 -0.89 0.50
C ILE A 694 -13.57 0.20 -0.35
N ARG A 695 -12.29 0.45 -0.09
CA ARG A 695 -11.43 1.35 -0.86
C ARG A 695 -10.32 0.54 -1.50
N ILE A 696 -10.19 0.69 -2.81
CA ILE A 696 -9.19 -0.01 -3.61
C ILE A 696 -8.26 1.07 -4.17
N ALA A 697 -6.97 0.95 -3.87
CA ALA A 697 -5.96 1.91 -4.31
C ALA A 697 -4.88 1.21 -5.13
N ALA A 698 -4.56 1.75 -6.31
CA ALA A 698 -3.52 1.25 -7.20
C ALA A 698 -2.48 2.34 -7.50
N LEU A 699 -1.19 2.00 -7.41
CA LEU A 699 -0.05 2.88 -7.63
C LEU A 699 0.95 2.26 -8.60
N ILE A 700 1.23 2.95 -9.71
CA ILE A 700 2.25 2.55 -10.67
C ILE A 700 3.65 2.93 -10.14
N TYR A 701 4.51 1.94 -9.93
CA TYR A 701 5.92 2.16 -9.63
C TYR A 701 6.72 2.51 -10.88
N PRO A 702 7.90 3.17 -10.74
CA PRO A 702 8.77 3.45 -11.87
C PRO A 702 9.25 2.22 -12.63
N SER A 703 9.11 1.00 -12.09
CA SER A 703 9.42 -0.25 -12.80
C SER A 703 8.33 -0.68 -13.80
N GLY A 704 7.17 -0.01 -13.79
CA GLY A 704 5.96 -0.45 -14.49
C GLY A 704 5.10 -1.45 -13.71
N LYS A 705 5.60 -1.99 -12.58
CA LYS A 705 4.80 -2.80 -11.66
C LYS A 705 3.81 -1.92 -10.90
N ILE A 706 2.66 -2.48 -10.54
CA ILE A 706 1.53 -1.72 -9.96
C ILE A 706 1.20 -2.33 -8.61
N LYS A 707 1.46 -1.61 -7.52
CA LYS A 707 1.04 -2.06 -6.20
C LYS A 707 -0.42 -1.70 -5.99
N THR A 708 -1.20 -2.65 -5.50
CA THR A 708 -2.64 -2.48 -5.27
C THR A 708 -3.01 -3.02 -3.89
N VAL A 709 -3.92 -2.31 -3.22
CA VAL A 709 -4.39 -2.66 -1.87
C VAL A 709 -5.89 -2.47 -1.77
N ILE A 710 -6.54 -3.31 -0.95
CA ILE A 710 -7.95 -3.15 -0.54
C ILE A 710 -8.02 -2.87 0.95
N ARG A 711 -8.77 -1.84 1.31
CA ARG A 711 -9.03 -1.41 2.69
C ARG A 711 -10.53 -1.34 2.96
N SER A 712 -10.95 -1.57 4.20
CA SER A 712 -12.36 -1.53 4.60
C SER A 712 -12.67 -0.30 5.46
N GLN A 713 -13.90 0.21 5.36
CA GLN A 713 -14.40 1.24 6.29
C GLN A 713 -14.43 0.75 7.75
N GLN A 714 -14.46 -0.57 7.99
CA GLN A 714 -14.42 -1.18 9.33
C GLN A 714 -13.21 -0.73 10.16
N ASN A 715 -12.11 -0.38 9.50
CA ASN A 715 -10.84 -0.01 10.11
C ASN A 715 -10.48 1.44 9.76
N GLU A 716 -11.47 2.27 9.43
CA GLU A 716 -11.29 3.65 8.93
C GLU A 716 -10.32 3.73 7.74
N PHE A 717 -10.23 2.66 6.93
CA PHE A 717 -9.27 2.51 5.82
C PHE A 717 -7.79 2.64 6.24
N THR A 718 -7.44 2.28 7.48
CA THR A 718 -6.05 2.36 7.98
C THR A 718 -5.24 1.09 7.78
N VAL A 719 -5.90 -0.03 7.51
CA VAL A 719 -5.29 -1.37 7.38
C VAL A 719 -5.47 -1.90 5.96
N ASP A 720 -4.40 -2.46 5.40
CA ASP A 720 -4.43 -3.20 4.14
C ASP A 720 -4.97 -4.61 4.42
N HIS A 721 -6.22 -4.88 4.03
CA HIS A 721 -6.81 -6.22 4.13
C HIS A 721 -6.17 -7.14 3.11
N PHE A 722 -6.16 -6.72 1.85
CA PHE A 722 -5.53 -7.44 0.75
C PHE A 722 -4.45 -6.56 0.10
N GLU A 723 -3.32 -7.17 -0.28
CA GLU A 723 -2.27 -6.50 -1.06
C GLU A 723 -1.81 -7.39 -2.22
N ALA A 724 -1.40 -6.78 -3.33
CA ALA A 724 -0.68 -7.46 -4.39
C ALA A 724 0.17 -6.48 -5.21
N ILE A 725 1.15 -7.01 -5.95
CA ILE A 725 1.85 -6.30 -7.02
C ILE A 725 1.42 -6.93 -8.34
N ILE A 726 0.86 -6.12 -9.24
CA ILE A 726 0.35 -6.53 -10.54
C ILE A 726 1.28 -6.03 -11.65
N SER A 727 1.58 -6.89 -12.61
CA SER A 727 2.28 -6.52 -13.85
C SER A 727 1.76 -7.32 -15.03
N GLN A 728 2.01 -6.83 -16.24
CA GLN A 728 1.82 -7.64 -17.44
C GLN A 728 2.73 -8.86 -17.39
N ALA A 729 2.19 -10.05 -17.67
CA ALA A 729 3.00 -11.26 -17.73
C ALA A 729 4.00 -11.14 -18.89
N GLN A 730 5.28 -11.44 -18.63
CA GLN A 730 6.28 -11.50 -19.69
C GLN A 730 5.91 -12.65 -20.65
N GLU A 731 6.02 -12.41 -21.96
CA GLU A 731 5.85 -13.42 -23.03
C GLU A 731 6.95 -14.50 -23.03
N GLU A 732 7.51 -14.86 -21.89
CA GLU A 732 8.19 -16.16 -21.74
C GLU A 732 7.12 -17.25 -21.60
N ILE A 733 6.26 -17.35 -22.61
CA ILE A 733 5.65 -18.63 -22.94
C ILE A 733 6.83 -19.43 -23.47
N GLU A 734 7.55 -20.13 -22.58
CA GLU A 734 8.20 -21.36 -23.02
C GLU A 734 7.12 -22.10 -23.78
N HIS A 735 7.25 -22.22 -25.10
CA HIS A 735 6.40 -23.08 -25.90
C HIS A 735 6.53 -24.47 -25.29
N PHE A 736 5.64 -24.80 -24.37
CA PHE A 736 5.44 -26.13 -23.83
C PHE A 736 4.75 -26.96 -24.92
N GLU A 737 5.35 -27.01 -26.12
CA GLU A 737 5.01 -27.99 -27.14
C GLU A 737 5.38 -29.37 -26.57
N GLY A 738 4.38 -30.07 -26.04
CA GLY A 738 4.48 -31.51 -25.78
C GLY A 738 4.62 -31.95 -24.32
N LEU A 739 4.29 -31.12 -23.32
CA LEU A 739 4.03 -31.67 -21.98
C LEU A 739 2.68 -32.36 -21.99
N ASN A 740 2.70 -33.67 -22.19
CA ASN A 740 1.55 -34.53 -21.98
C ASN A 740 1.28 -34.56 -20.46
N VAL A 741 0.46 -33.64 -19.94
CA VAL A 741 0.22 -33.39 -18.50
C VAL A 741 -0.20 -34.66 -17.74
N PHE A 742 -0.77 -35.65 -18.46
CA PHE A 742 -1.05 -36.99 -17.96
C PHE A 742 0.19 -37.82 -17.56
N GLN A 743 1.43 -37.35 -17.83
CA GLN A 743 2.67 -37.97 -17.34
C GLN A 743 3.08 -37.52 -15.92
N GLU A 744 2.61 -36.36 -15.43
CA GLU A 744 2.84 -35.95 -14.02
C GLU A 744 1.89 -36.65 -13.04
N ILE A 745 0.80 -37.24 -13.56
CA ILE A 745 -0.11 -38.12 -12.82
C ILE A 745 0.55 -39.51 -12.77
N PRO A 746 0.83 -40.10 -11.60
CA PRO A 746 1.42 -41.44 -11.53
C PRO A 746 0.52 -42.47 -12.26
N ASP A 747 0.96 -42.96 -13.42
CA ASP A 747 0.37 -44.03 -14.23
C ASP A 747 -1.16 -44.24 -14.06
N THR A 748 -2.00 -43.32 -14.52
CA THR A 748 -3.45 -43.56 -14.71
C THR A 748 -3.90 -43.19 -16.13
N HIS A 749 -3.32 -43.83 -17.14
CA HIS A 749 -3.68 -43.64 -18.56
C HIS A 749 -5.00 -44.30 -19.00
N ASP A 750 -5.95 -44.51 -18.08
CA ASP A 750 -7.27 -45.07 -18.42
C ASP A 750 -8.40 -44.13 -17.97
N PRO A 751 -8.96 -43.30 -18.86
CA PRO A 751 -10.04 -42.35 -18.53
C PRO A 751 -11.35 -43.03 -18.10
N GLU A 752 -11.46 -44.36 -18.19
CA GLU A 752 -12.61 -45.12 -17.67
C GLU A 752 -12.42 -45.67 -16.25
N LYS A 753 -11.21 -45.59 -15.65
CA LYS A 753 -10.94 -46.08 -14.29
C LYS A 753 -11.15 -44.99 -13.24
N LYS A 754 -12.40 -44.93 -12.78
CA LYS A 754 -12.95 -44.08 -11.72
C LYS A 754 -12.01 -43.93 -10.51
N GLY A 755 -11.65 -42.68 -10.23
CA GLY A 755 -10.87 -42.23 -9.08
C GLY A 755 -11.53 -42.48 -7.72
N ASN A 756 -11.00 -41.81 -6.69
CA ASN A 756 -11.61 -41.83 -5.36
C ASN A 756 -13.04 -41.30 -5.48
N ASN A 757 -14.02 -42.19 -5.28
CA ASN A 757 -15.44 -41.93 -5.50
C ASN A 757 -16.00 -41.14 -4.29
N ILE A 758 -15.43 -39.96 -4.04
CA ILE A 758 -15.93 -38.99 -3.08
C ILE A 758 -17.12 -38.31 -3.76
N ASP A 759 -18.33 -38.52 -3.23
CA ASP A 759 -19.45 -37.66 -3.59
C ASP A 759 -19.15 -36.24 -3.08
N THR A 760 -18.71 -35.37 -3.98
CA THR A 760 -18.21 -34.05 -3.61
C THR A 760 -19.32 -33.15 -3.07
N HIS A 761 -20.53 -33.26 -3.61
CA HIS A 761 -21.69 -32.49 -3.16
C HIS A 761 -22.22 -32.98 -1.80
N GLN A 762 -22.19 -34.28 -1.54
CA GLN A 762 -22.73 -34.82 -0.28
C GLN A 762 -21.70 -34.80 0.86
N HIS A 763 -20.41 -34.91 0.57
CA HIS A 763 -19.38 -35.15 1.59
C HIS A 763 -18.33 -34.04 1.72
N LEU A 764 -18.02 -33.24 0.69
CA LEU A 764 -17.03 -32.15 0.85
C LEU A 764 -17.67 -30.87 1.34
N TYR A 765 -18.71 -30.39 0.64
CA TYR A 765 -19.39 -29.15 1.02
C TYR A 765 -20.29 -29.35 2.24
N GLY A 766 -20.25 -28.39 3.17
CA GLY A 766 -20.97 -28.42 4.45
C GLY A 766 -20.23 -29.13 5.58
N GLU A 767 -19.32 -30.08 5.30
CA GLU A 767 -18.49 -30.73 6.32
C GLU A 767 -17.04 -30.23 6.32
N LEU A 768 -16.39 -30.22 5.15
CA LEU A 768 -15.00 -29.80 5.00
C LEU A 768 -14.89 -28.39 4.41
N LEU A 769 -15.74 -28.06 3.44
CA LEU A 769 -15.78 -26.79 2.74
C LEU A 769 -17.05 -26.02 3.13
N PHE A 770 -16.91 -24.77 3.55
CA PHE A 770 -18.04 -23.92 3.97
C PHE A 770 -18.84 -23.34 2.78
N HIS A 771 -18.30 -23.44 1.56
CA HIS A 771 -18.85 -22.89 0.33
C HIS A 771 -20.24 -23.45 -0.05
N GLN A 772 -21.10 -22.57 -0.57
CA GLN A 772 -22.43 -22.88 -1.08
C GLN A 772 -22.60 -22.40 -2.53
N GLY A 773 -23.74 -22.73 -3.15
CA GLY A 773 -24.20 -22.21 -4.45
C GLY A 773 -23.11 -22.02 -5.53
N CYS A 774 -22.80 -20.76 -5.83
CA CYS A 774 -21.86 -20.40 -6.89
C CYS A 774 -20.38 -20.74 -6.61
N PHE A 775 -20.01 -21.14 -5.39
CA PHE A 775 -18.65 -21.60 -5.08
C PHE A 775 -18.51 -23.14 -5.04
N GLN A 776 -19.60 -23.89 -5.19
CA GLN A 776 -19.54 -25.36 -5.30
C GLN A 776 -19.16 -25.79 -6.72
N ARG A 777 -17.86 -26.04 -6.95
CA ARG A 777 -17.28 -26.28 -8.29
C ARG A 777 -16.42 -27.55 -8.41
N ILE A 778 -15.90 -28.08 -7.30
CA ILE A 778 -15.14 -29.35 -7.30
C ILE A 778 -16.06 -30.53 -7.66
N VAL A 779 -15.75 -31.20 -8.78
CA VAL A 779 -16.52 -32.34 -9.31
C VAL A 779 -16.05 -33.66 -8.71
N ASN A 780 -14.74 -33.91 -8.71
CA ASN A 780 -14.11 -35.10 -8.14
C ASN A 780 -12.59 -34.90 -8.02
N TYR A 781 -11.94 -35.82 -7.30
CA TYR A 781 -10.48 -35.95 -7.29
C TYR A 781 -10.06 -37.14 -8.15
N GLU A 782 -9.20 -36.88 -9.13
CA GLU A 782 -8.54 -37.92 -9.92
C GLU A 782 -7.35 -38.51 -9.16
N TYR A 783 -6.68 -37.67 -8.37
CA TYR A 783 -5.58 -38.06 -7.51
C TYR A 783 -5.65 -37.28 -6.19
N LEU A 784 -5.40 -37.96 -5.06
CA LEU A 784 -5.39 -37.32 -3.74
C LEU A 784 -4.48 -38.10 -2.79
N THR A 785 -3.56 -37.38 -2.17
CA THR A 785 -2.62 -37.85 -1.13
C THR A 785 -2.53 -36.77 -0.05
N ASP A 786 -1.70 -36.97 0.97
CA ASP A 786 -1.39 -35.94 1.96
C ASP A 786 -0.72 -34.69 1.36
N THR A 787 0.13 -34.83 0.33
CA THR A 787 0.92 -33.71 -0.22
C THR A 787 0.56 -33.31 -1.65
N LYS A 788 -0.27 -34.08 -2.35
CA LYS A 788 -0.60 -33.85 -3.77
C LYS A 788 -2.06 -34.12 -4.06
N CYS A 789 -2.66 -33.31 -4.92
CA CYS A 789 -3.98 -33.57 -5.47
C CYS A 789 -4.09 -33.17 -6.94
N VAL A 790 -4.93 -33.92 -7.67
CA VAL A 790 -5.45 -33.54 -8.98
C VAL A 790 -6.96 -33.52 -8.88
N ALA A 791 -7.56 -32.32 -8.94
CA ALA A 791 -8.99 -32.13 -8.80
C ALA A 791 -9.59 -31.59 -10.10
N LYS A 792 -10.75 -32.13 -10.46
CA LYS A 792 -11.55 -31.64 -11.57
C LYS A 792 -12.54 -30.59 -11.06
N ILE A 793 -12.57 -29.46 -11.74
CA ILE A 793 -13.38 -28.30 -11.40
C ILE A 793 -14.31 -28.01 -12.58
N GLU A 794 -15.62 -27.91 -12.30
CA GLU A 794 -16.62 -27.50 -13.28
C GLU A 794 -16.61 -25.98 -13.42
N MET A 795 -16.59 -25.48 -14.66
CA MET A 795 -16.88 -24.08 -14.98
C MET A 795 -18.38 -23.95 -15.24
N LYS A 796 -19.03 -22.93 -14.67
CA LYS A 796 -20.45 -22.67 -14.93
C LYS A 796 -20.60 -21.40 -15.75
N GLU A 797 -21.08 -21.55 -16.97
CA GLU A 797 -21.46 -20.42 -17.81
C GLU A 797 -22.68 -19.71 -17.21
N SER A 798 -22.68 -18.37 -17.24
CA SER A 798 -23.85 -17.52 -16.96
C SER A 798 -24.33 -17.47 -15.50
N LEU A 799 -23.41 -17.26 -14.56
CA LEU A 799 -23.78 -16.92 -13.18
C LEU A 799 -23.94 -15.42 -13.02
N GLN A 800 -24.97 -15.03 -12.29
CA GLN A 800 -25.16 -13.65 -11.91
C GLN A 800 -24.31 -13.36 -10.65
N TRP A 801 -23.10 -12.86 -10.86
CA TRP A 801 -22.20 -12.43 -9.77
C TRP A 801 -22.69 -11.13 -9.12
N PHE A 802 -23.13 -10.17 -9.91
CA PHE A 802 -23.59 -8.86 -9.42
C PHE A 802 -25.08 -8.65 -9.71
N SER A 803 -25.70 -7.69 -9.03
CA SER A 803 -27.06 -7.26 -9.30
C SER A 803 -27.24 -6.79 -10.75
N ARG A 804 -28.47 -6.85 -11.28
CA ARG A 804 -28.73 -6.64 -12.73
C ARG A 804 -28.46 -5.22 -13.24
N TYR A 805 -28.33 -4.25 -12.34
CA TYR A 805 -28.08 -2.85 -12.67
C TYR A 805 -26.60 -2.49 -12.56
N LEU A 806 -25.75 -3.44 -12.13
CA LEU A 806 -24.31 -3.30 -12.08
C LEU A 806 -23.65 -4.00 -13.27
N PRO A 807 -22.46 -3.55 -13.71
CA PRO A 807 -21.70 -4.23 -14.75
C PRO A 807 -21.28 -5.64 -14.31
N ASP A 808 -21.47 -6.62 -15.19
CA ASP A 808 -21.25 -8.06 -14.93
C ASP A 808 -19.91 -8.60 -15.46
N LYS A 809 -19.15 -7.75 -16.16
CA LYS A 809 -17.87 -8.13 -16.76
C LYS A 809 -16.81 -8.45 -15.70
N LEU A 810 -16.24 -9.64 -15.80
CA LEU A 810 -15.10 -10.11 -15.01
C LEU A 810 -13.85 -10.18 -15.89
N LEU A 811 -12.72 -9.69 -15.39
CA LEU A 811 -11.45 -9.63 -16.10
C LEU A 811 -10.60 -10.88 -15.89
N LEU A 812 -10.77 -11.56 -14.76
CA LEU A 812 -10.06 -12.80 -14.44
C LEU A 812 -10.89 -14.06 -14.73
N GLY A 813 -12.02 -14.02 -15.45
CA GLY A 813 -12.84 -15.22 -15.69
C GLY A 813 -13.71 -15.63 -14.48
N ASP A 814 -13.99 -16.92 -14.30
CA ASP A 814 -14.93 -17.45 -13.28
C ASP A 814 -14.31 -17.44 -11.85
N PRO A 815 -14.77 -16.56 -10.93
CA PRO A 815 -14.25 -16.48 -9.56
C PRO A 815 -14.51 -17.74 -8.74
N GLY A 816 -15.66 -18.39 -8.93
CA GLY A 816 -16.02 -19.59 -8.17
C GLY A 816 -15.13 -20.78 -8.54
N ALA A 817 -14.74 -20.87 -9.81
CA ALA A 817 -13.82 -21.91 -10.24
C ALA A 817 -12.40 -21.69 -9.70
N ARG A 818 -11.93 -20.44 -9.66
CA ARG A 818 -10.62 -20.10 -9.06
C ARG A 818 -10.60 -20.31 -7.56
N ASP A 819 -11.70 -20.00 -6.88
CA ASP A 819 -11.86 -20.29 -5.45
C ASP A 819 -11.74 -21.81 -5.19
N ALA A 820 -12.38 -22.62 -6.03
CA ALA A 820 -12.25 -24.07 -5.98
C ALA A 820 -10.85 -24.60 -6.34
N VAL A 821 -10.03 -23.86 -7.10
CA VAL A 821 -8.61 -24.19 -7.31
C VAL A 821 -7.87 -24.13 -5.99
N ILE A 822 -8.07 -23.08 -5.18
CA ILE A 822 -7.46 -22.92 -3.86
C ILE A 822 -7.99 -23.98 -2.90
N HIS A 823 -9.31 -24.10 -2.80
CA HIS A 823 -9.95 -24.94 -1.80
C HIS A 823 -9.98 -26.44 -2.17
N GLY A 824 -9.65 -26.81 -3.40
CA GLY A 824 -9.37 -28.20 -3.78
C GLY A 824 -8.24 -28.82 -2.96
N LEU A 825 -7.30 -28.02 -2.44
CA LEU A 825 -6.20 -28.51 -1.62
C LEU A 825 -6.65 -28.90 -0.20
N GLN A 826 -7.82 -28.45 0.24
CA GLN A 826 -8.35 -28.72 1.59
C GLN A 826 -8.46 -30.24 1.88
N ALA A 827 -8.68 -31.07 0.86
CA ALA A 827 -8.75 -32.53 1.01
C ALA A 827 -7.39 -33.19 1.35
N CYS A 828 -6.26 -32.51 1.08
CA CYS A 828 -4.92 -32.93 1.51
C CYS A 828 -4.68 -32.71 3.01
N VAL A 829 -5.44 -31.78 3.62
CA VAL A 829 -5.37 -31.41 5.04
C VAL A 829 -6.75 -31.58 5.71
N PRO A 830 -7.36 -32.78 5.72
CA PRO A 830 -8.77 -32.93 6.09
C PRO A 830 -9.04 -32.88 7.61
N HIS A 831 -8.00 -32.71 8.43
CA HIS A 831 -8.08 -32.60 9.90
C HIS A 831 -8.20 -31.16 10.41
N ALA A 832 -8.19 -30.19 9.50
CA ALA A 832 -8.24 -28.77 9.82
C ALA A 832 -8.91 -28.01 8.68
N THR A 833 -9.48 -26.85 8.98
CA THR A 833 -9.87 -25.86 7.98
C THR A 833 -8.66 -24.98 7.69
N ILE A 834 -8.27 -24.89 6.41
CA ILE A 834 -7.17 -24.04 5.95
C ILE A 834 -7.72 -22.91 5.06
N LEU A 835 -7.20 -21.71 5.23
CA LEU A 835 -7.51 -20.55 4.40
C LEU A 835 -6.24 -19.97 3.76
N PRO A 836 -6.35 -19.34 2.57
CA PRO A 836 -5.23 -18.68 1.94
C PRO A 836 -4.80 -17.43 2.72
N THR A 837 -3.50 -17.31 2.97
CA THR A 837 -2.88 -16.11 3.58
C THR A 837 -2.03 -15.33 2.60
N GLY A 838 -1.54 -15.98 1.53
CA GLY A 838 -0.78 -15.30 0.50
C GLY A 838 -0.42 -16.18 -0.69
N ILE A 839 0.13 -15.56 -1.74
CA ILE A 839 0.63 -16.22 -2.94
C ILE A 839 1.92 -15.49 -3.35
N GLU A 840 3.03 -16.22 -3.48
CA GLU A 840 4.29 -15.62 -3.93
C GLU A 840 4.16 -15.07 -5.35
N LYS A 841 3.65 -15.89 -6.27
CA LYS A 841 3.40 -15.50 -7.66
C LYS A 841 2.22 -16.26 -8.27
N LEU A 842 1.33 -15.54 -8.94
CA LEU A 842 0.21 -16.08 -9.73
C LEU A 842 0.28 -15.49 -11.14
N SER A 843 0.52 -16.33 -12.14
CA SER A 843 0.50 -15.94 -13.56
C SER A 843 -0.72 -16.53 -14.26
N ILE A 844 -1.50 -15.65 -14.90
CA ILE A 844 -2.73 -15.99 -15.62
C ILE A 844 -2.48 -15.74 -17.12
N TYR A 845 -2.57 -16.80 -17.92
CA TYR A 845 -2.24 -16.79 -19.35
C TYR A 845 -3.47 -16.80 -20.26
N GLY A 846 -4.65 -17.08 -19.72
CA GLY A 846 -5.89 -17.10 -20.49
C GLY A 846 -7.12 -17.30 -19.62
N ILE A 847 -8.27 -16.88 -20.16
CA ILE A 847 -9.59 -17.15 -19.59
C ILE A 847 -10.11 -18.42 -20.24
N ASN A 848 -10.37 -19.44 -19.43
CA ASN A 848 -10.85 -20.74 -19.93
C ASN A 848 -12.25 -20.62 -20.54
N SER A 849 -12.43 -21.19 -21.74
CA SER A 849 -13.72 -21.34 -22.41
C SER A 849 -14.28 -22.77 -22.33
N SER A 850 -13.50 -23.73 -21.81
CA SER A 850 -13.90 -25.13 -21.63
C SER A 850 -14.77 -25.31 -20.39
N LYS A 851 -15.71 -26.25 -20.46
CA LYS A 851 -16.66 -26.54 -19.37
C LYS A 851 -15.99 -27.08 -18.10
N ASN A 852 -14.80 -27.67 -18.21
CA ASN A 852 -14.07 -28.19 -17.06
C ASN A 852 -12.62 -27.70 -17.11
N GLN A 853 -12.02 -27.59 -15.93
CA GLN A 853 -10.59 -27.40 -15.73
C GLN A 853 -10.07 -28.37 -14.68
N PHE A 854 -8.77 -28.51 -14.64
CA PHE A 854 -8.08 -29.37 -13.70
C PHE A 854 -7.03 -28.56 -12.95
N VAL A 855 -6.94 -28.78 -11.65
CA VAL A 855 -5.83 -28.28 -10.83
C VAL A 855 -4.94 -29.45 -10.44
N SER A 856 -3.65 -29.32 -10.71
CA SER A 856 -2.61 -30.20 -10.15
C SER A 856 -1.82 -29.39 -9.13
N ALA A 857 -1.82 -29.84 -7.87
CA ALA A 857 -1.15 -29.16 -6.77
C ALA A 857 -0.18 -30.08 -6.06
N THR A 858 0.98 -29.55 -5.69
CA THR A 858 2.02 -30.24 -4.93
C THR A 858 2.51 -29.38 -3.77
N GLU A 859 2.51 -29.94 -2.57
CA GLU A 859 3.08 -29.32 -1.38
C GLU A 859 4.60 -29.23 -1.56
N ILE A 860 5.14 -28.03 -1.43
CA ILE A 860 6.57 -27.75 -1.49
C ILE A 860 7.19 -27.91 -0.10
N LYS A 861 6.51 -27.38 0.92
CA LYS A 861 6.94 -27.41 2.32
C LYS A 861 5.77 -27.05 3.24
N HIS A 862 5.88 -27.43 4.50
CA HIS A 862 4.98 -26.98 5.56
C HIS A 862 5.76 -26.71 6.84
N PHE A 863 5.27 -25.79 7.66
CA PHE A 863 5.82 -25.47 8.97
C PHE A 863 4.66 -25.17 9.92
N ASP A 864 4.62 -25.87 11.06
CA ASP A 864 3.56 -25.75 12.07
C ASP A 864 2.16 -25.86 11.46
N ASP A 865 1.44 -24.74 11.36
CA ASP A 865 0.07 -24.61 10.88
C ASP A 865 -0.02 -24.02 9.46
N THR A 866 1.12 -23.85 8.78
CA THR A 866 1.21 -23.25 7.43
C THR A 866 1.70 -24.27 6.40
N PHE A 867 1.00 -24.34 5.27
CA PHE A 867 1.34 -25.18 4.12
C PHE A 867 1.60 -24.33 2.89
N ILE A 868 2.62 -24.70 2.11
CA ILE A 868 3.01 -23.98 0.89
C ILE A 868 2.93 -24.94 -0.29
N TYR A 869 2.14 -24.57 -1.29
CA TYR A 869 1.87 -25.36 -2.48
C TYR A 869 2.24 -24.62 -3.77
N ASP A 870 2.73 -25.37 -4.75
CA ASP A 870 2.75 -24.94 -6.15
C ASP A 870 1.64 -25.68 -6.89
N LEU A 871 0.94 -24.98 -7.78
CA LEU A 871 -0.12 -25.58 -8.59
C LEU A 871 -0.16 -25.03 -10.02
N LYS A 872 -0.66 -25.89 -10.91
CA LYS A 872 -0.93 -25.57 -12.31
C LYS A 872 -2.41 -25.82 -12.58
N VAL A 873 -3.05 -24.88 -13.26
CA VAL A 873 -4.43 -25.01 -13.75
C VAL A 873 -4.40 -25.21 -15.26
N PHE A 874 -5.11 -26.21 -15.76
CA PHE A 874 -5.17 -26.52 -17.19
C PHE A 874 -6.59 -26.86 -17.65
N ASP A 875 -6.86 -26.64 -18.94
CA ASP A 875 -8.12 -26.98 -19.57
C ASP A 875 -8.24 -28.49 -19.85
N ALA A 876 -9.33 -28.92 -20.51
CA ALA A 876 -9.54 -30.33 -20.84
C ALA A 876 -8.59 -30.85 -21.94
N GLU A 877 -7.99 -29.93 -22.69
CA GLU A 877 -7.04 -30.19 -23.77
C GLU A 877 -5.58 -30.25 -23.25
N GLY A 878 -5.35 -29.88 -21.99
CA GLY A 878 -4.05 -29.87 -21.33
C GLY A 878 -3.27 -28.56 -21.45
N ASN A 879 -3.88 -27.49 -21.96
CA ASN A 879 -3.24 -26.17 -22.05
C ASN A 879 -3.24 -25.50 -20.67
N ILE A 880 -2.11 -24.87 -20.31
CA ILE A 880 -1.97 -24.16 -19.04
C ILE A 880 -2.76 -22.84 -19.09
N LEU A 881 -3.62 -22.66 -18.10
CA LEU A 881 -4.42 -21.46 -17.88
C LEU A 881 -3.77 -20.56 -16.82
N GLU A 882 -3.30 -21.18 -15.73
CA GLU A 882 -2.72 -20.48 -14.59
C GLU A 882 -1.54 -21.27 -13.99
N ILE A 883 -0.54 -20.55 -13.49
CA ILE A 883 0.56 -21.10 -12.68
C ILE A 883 0.60 -20.32 -11.37
N TRP A 884 0.53 -21.04 -10.26
CA TRP A 884 0.66 -20.47 -8.94
C TRP A 884 1.89 -21.06 -8.26
N GLN A 885 2.70 -20.18 -7.71
CA GLN A 885 3.92 -20.51 -7.00
C GLN A 885 3.80 -19.97 -5.58
N GLY A 886 4.12 -20.82 -4.61
CA GLY A 886 4.11 -20.45 -3.20
C GLY A 886 2.75 -20.00 -2.68
N LEU A 887 1.67 -20.74 -3.02
CA LEU A 887 0.36 -20.54 -2.37
C LEU A 887 0.47 -20.95 -0.90
N GLU A 888 0.26 -19.98 -0.01
CA GLU A 888 0.32 -20.17 1.44
C GLU A 888 -1.08 -20.38 2.01
N LEU A 889 -1.25 -21.49 2.73
CA LEU A 889 -2.49 -21.89 3.38
C LEU A 889 -2.25 -22.08 4.88
N GLN A 890 -3.04 -21.43 5.73
CA GLN A 890 -2.90 -21.49 7.19
C GLN A 890 -4.09 -22.20 7.83
N ILE A 891 -3.84 -23.06 8.83
CA ILE A 891 -4.88 -23.64 9.67
C ILE A 891 -5.53 -22.54 10.52
N ILE A 892 -6.84 -22.38 10.35
CA ILE A 892 -7.64 -21.48 11.20
C ILE A 892 -8.42 -22.24 12.27
N LYS A 893 -8.67 -23.52 12.04
CA LYS A 893 -9.48 -24.36 12.94
C LYS A 893 -9.13 -25.83 12.77
N HIS A 894 -8.93 -26.55 13.87
CA HIS A 894 -8.82 -28.01 13.82
C HIS A 894 -10.21 -28.66 13.89
N LYS A 895 -10.36 -29.79 13.19
CA LYS A 895 -11.53 -30.65 13.33
C LYS A 895 -11.60 -31.20 14.76
N ASN A 896 -12.79 -31.26 15.35
CA ASN A 896 -12.94 -31.84 16.67
C ASN A 896 -12.68 -33.34 16.63
N ALA A 897 -11.99 -33.83 17.65
CA ALA A 897 -11.67 -35.25 17.86
C ALA A 897 -12.91 -36.19 17.78
N ASP A 898 -14.08 -35.69 18.18
CA ASP A 898 -15.31 -36.48 18.25
C ASP A 898 -16.14 -36.47 16.96
N ASP A 899 -15.79 -35.62 15.99
CA ASP A 899 -16.53 -35.51 14.74
C ASP A 899 -16.25 -36.73 13.86
N PRO A 900 -17.29 -37.37 13.29
CA PRO A 900 -17.09 -38.49 12.39
C PRO A 900 -16.33 -38.06 11.13
N TRP A 901 -15.48 -38.97 10.66
CA TRP A 901 -14.73 -38.88 9.42
C TRP A 901 -15.52 -39.43 8.25
N ILE A 902 -15.36 -38.78 7.10
CA ILE A 902 -15.67 -39.37 5.80
C ILE A 902 -14.54 -40.34 5.47
N SER A 903 -14.90 -41.60 5.18
CA SER A 903 -13.96 -42.70 4.96
C SER A 903 -12.89 -42.39 3.91
N ASN A 904 -13.27 -41.72 2.82
CA ASN A 904 -12.37 -41.35 1.73
C ASN A 904 -11.42 -40.19 2.04
N LEU A 905 -11.61 -39.45 3.14
CA LEU A 905 -10.69 -38.39 3.60
C LEU A 905 -9.72 -38.88 4.69
N LEU A 906 -9.92 -40.09 5.20
CA LEU A 906 -9.00 -40.70 6.16
C LEU A 906 -7.61 -41.01 5.56
N PRO A 907 -7.44 -41.46 4.30
CA PRO A 907 -6.12 -41.82 3.81
C PRO A 907 -5.10 -40.67 3.85
N PRO A 908 -5.39 -39.45 3.35
CA PRO A 908 -4.46 -38.31 3.48
C PRO A 908 -4.15 -37.97 4.95
N TYR A 909 -5.13 -38.08 5.85
CA TYR A 909 -4.91 -37.86 7.28
C TYR A 909 -3.96 -38.90 7.89
N LEU A 910 -4.17 -40.19 7.60
CA LEU A 910 -3.37 -41.28 8.11
C LEU A 910 -1.93 -41.18 7.58
N GLU A 911 -1.76 -40.98 6.26
CA GLU A 911 -0.45 -40.80 5.62
C GLU A 911 0.33 -39.64 6.25
N ARG A 912 -0.31 -38.46 6.39
CA ARG A 912 0.33 -37.28 6.96
C ARG A 912 0.82 -37.52 8.38
N ASN A 913 0.00 -38.16 9.24
CA ASN A 913 0.40 -38.42 10.62
C ASN A 913 1.44 -39.55 10.74
N LEU A 914 1.42 -40.53 9.83
CA LEU A 914 2.47 -41.55 9.75
C LEU A 914 3.83 -40.92 9.40
N LYS A 915 3.87 -40.00 8.43
CA LYS A 915 5.10 -39.30 8.04
C LYS A 915 5.66 -38.39 9.14
N LYS A 916 4.83 -37.89 10.07
CA LYS A 916 5.30 -37.20 11.30
C LYS A 916 6.09 -38.11 12.24
N VAL A 917 5.96 -39.42 12.11
CA VAL A 917 6.65 -40.43 12.94
C VAL A 917 7.81 -41.04 12.16
N VAL A 918 7.58 -41.38 10.90
CA VAL A 918 8.58 -41.96 9.98
C VAL A 918 8.60 -41.12 8.69
N PRO A 919 9.43 -40.07 8.60
CA PRO A 919 9.42 -39.12 7.47
C PRO A 919 9.61 -39.77 6.08
N ASN A 920 10.40 -40.83 6.01
CA ASN A 920 10.71 -41.55 4.77
C ASN A 920 9.74 -42.72 4.48
N ALA A 921 8.58 -42.76 5.14
CA ALA A 921 7.58 -43.81 4.94
C ALA A 921 7.05 -43.79 3.50
N ASN A 922 7.48 -44.76 2.68
CA ASN A 922 6.97 -44.96 1.33
C ASN A 922 5.76 -45.90 1.36
N LEU A 923 4.60 -45.35 1.74
CA LEU A 923 3.34 -46.09 1.78
C LEU A 923 2.20 -45.29 1.13
N THR A 924 1.22 -46.03 0.61
CA THR A 924 -0.04 -45.46 0.12
C THR A 924 -1.19 -46.15 0.82
N VAL A 925 -2.09 -45.37 1.41
CA VAL A 925 -3.30 -45.84 2.08
C VAL A 925 -4.49 -45.63 1.14
N ILE A 926 -5.32 -46.65 0.99
CA ILE A 926 -6.62 -46.53 0.33
C ILE A 926 -7.69 -47.15 1.19
N ILE A 927 -8.83 -46.47 1.27
CA ILE A 927 -10.03 -46.96 1.94
C ILE A 927 -11.15 -47.04 0.91
N ASP A 928 -11.88 -48.16 0.92
CA ASP A 928 -13.07 -48.39 0.11
C ASP A 928 -14.24 -48.75 1.04
N GLU A 929 -15.36 -48.04 0.89
CA GLU A 929 -16.58 -48.19 1.69
C GLU A 929 -17.76 -48.57 0.78
N ASP A 930 -18.22 -49.82 0.89
CA ASP A 930 -19.35 -50.29 0.08
C ASP A 930 -20.03 -51.50 0.74
N ALA A 931 -21.13 -51.29 1.44
CA ALA A 931 -21.85 -52.36 2.13
C ALA A 931 -22.53 -53.37 1.18
N THR A 932 -22.64 -53.06 -0.12
CA THR A 932 -23.44 -53.84 -1.08
C THR A 932 -22.64 -54.92 -1.81
N VAL A 933 -21.31 -54.88 -1.69
CA VAL A 933 -20.39 -55.75 -2.41
C VAL A 933 -19.63 -56.68 -1.45
N GLU A 934 -19.44 -57.94 -1.83
CA GLU A 934 -18.70 -58.93 -1.04
C GLU A 934 -17.25 -58.45 -0.76
N ARG A 935 -16.74 -58.72 0.44
CA ARG A 935 -15.39 -58.32 0.89
C ARG A 935 -14.30 -58.60 -0.13
N ARG A 936 -14.36 -59.76 -0.78
CA ARG A 936 -13.38 -60.18 -1.80
C ARG A 936 -13.39 -59.28 -3.02
N VAL A 937 -14.57 -59.01 -3.59
CA VAL A 937 -14.74 -58.16 -4.76
C VAL A 937 -14.32 -56.72 -4.46
N ARG A 938 -14.63 -56.22 -3.26
CA ARG A 938 -14.13 -54.90 -2.81
C ARG A 938 -12.61 -54.87 -2.76
N SER A 939 -11.98 -55.85 -2.12
CA SER A 939 -10.50 -55.94 -2.04
C SER A 939 -9.87 -55.89 -3.43
N ASP A 940 -10.37 -56.72 -4.36
CA ASP A 940 -9.82 -56.83 -5.71
C ASP A 940 -10.03 -55.51 -6.47
N ARG A 941 -11.20 -54.87 -6.32
CA ARG A 941 -11.50 -53.52 -6.85
C ARG A 941 -10.56 -52.46 -6.29
N THR A 942 -10.34 -52.44 -4.97
CA THR A 942 -9.45 -51.46 -4.31
C THR A 942 -8.00 -51.65 -4.73
N LEU A 943 -7.53 -52.90 -4.86
CA LEU A 943 -6.18 -53.23 -5.31
C LEU A 943 -5.94 -52.93 -6.80
N GLN A 944 -6.96 -53.11 -7.64
CA GLN A 944 -6.91 -52.71 -9.05
C GLN A 944 -6.79 -51.18 -9.24
N LYS A 945 -7.18 -50.37 -8.23
CA LYS A 945 -6.91 -48.92 -8.23
C LYS A 945 -5.44 -48.59 -7.93
N LEU A 946 -4.69 -49.50 -7.32
CA LEU A 946 -3.31 -49.27 -6.87
C LEU A 946 -2.24 -49.69 -7.89
N SER A 947 -2.55 -50.64 -8.77
CA SER A 947 -1.58 -51.13 -9.77
C SER A 947 -2.27 -51.63 -11.04
N HIS A 948 -1.58 -51.50 -12.18
CA HIS A 948 -1.96 -52.13 -13.46
C HIS A 948 -1.69 -53.64 -13.49
N HIS A 949 -1.12 -54.21 -12.43
CA HIS A 949 -0.78 -55.62 -12.36
C HIS A 949 -1.97 -56.48 -11.97
N ILE A 950 -1.92 -57.74 -12.40
CA ILE A 950 -2.96 -58.74 -12.10
C ILE A 950 -2.89 -59.07 -10.61
N VAL A 951 -3.99 -58.81 -9.89
CA VAL A 951 -4.15 -59.24 -8.50
C VAL A 951 -4.30 -60.76 -8.48
N THR A 952 -3.36 -61.45 -7.85
CA THR A 952 -3.41 -62.91 -7.60
C THR A 952 -3.65 -63.17 -6.12
N ARG A 953 -3.98 -64.41 -5.75
CA ARG A 953 -4.17 -64.77 -4.33
C ARG A 953 -3.33 -65.99 -3.98
N ARG A 954 -2.71 -65.93 -2.80
CA ARG A 954 -2.01 -67.04 -2.18
C ARG A 954 -2.97 -68.16 -1.81
N THR A 955 -2.41 -69.31 -1.46
CA THR A 955 -3.15 -70.47 -0.93
C THR A 955 -3.85 -70.18 0.40
N ASP A 956 -3.36 -69.21 1.17
CA ASP A 956 -4.00 -68.72 2.41
C ASP A 956 -5.10 -67.67 2.17
N GLY A 957 -5.38 -67.33 0.90
CA GLY A 957 -6.42 -66.40 0.48
C GLY A 957 -6.00 -64.92 0.50
N LYS A 958 -4.79 -64.55 0.95
CA LYS A 958 -4.31 -63.17 0.91
C LYS A 958 -4.04 -62.71 -0.54
N PRO A 959 -4.39 -61.46 -0.89
CA PRO A 959 -4.08 -60.90 -2.20
C PRO A 959 -2.58 -60.58 -2.33
N GLU A 960 -2.02 -60.81 -3.52
CA GLU A 960 -0.65 -60.49 -3.91
C GLU A 960 -0.62 -59.76 -5.26
N ILE A 961 0.22 -58.72 -5.33
CA ILE A 961 0.54 -57.99 -6.55
C ILE A 961 1.99 -58.33 -6.92
N THR A 962 2.25 -58.53 -8.21
CA THR A 962 3.61 -58.82 -8.68
C THR A 962 4.51 -57.62 -8.37
N SER A 963 5.67 -57.85 -7.72
CA SER A 963 6.67 -56.84 -7.36
C SER A 963 6.29 -55.78 -6.32
N GLU A 964 5.13 -55.87 -5.65
CA GLU A 964 4.71 -54.93 -4.60
C GLU A 964 4.14 -55.66 -3.36
N LYS A 965 4.53 -55.21 -2.16
CA LYS A 965 3.91 -55.66 -0.90
C LYS A 965 2.62 -54.86 -0.65
N VAL A 966 1.53 -55.57 -0.38
CA VAL A 966 0.23 -55.00 -0.04
C VAL A 966 -0.36 -55.70 1.17
N CYS A 967 -1.00 -54.93 2.05
CA CYS A 967 -1.76 -55.46 3.17
C CYS A 967 -3.21 -54.99 3.09
N VAL A 968 -4.15 -55.89 3.40
CA VAL A 968 -5.58 -55.63 3.34
C VAL A 968 -6.24 -55.99 4.68
N SER A 969 -7.10 -55.10 5.18
CA SER A 969 -7.98 -55.35 6.33
C SER A 969 -9.42 -54.92 6.06
N HIS A 970 -10.36 -55.50 6.81
CA HIS A 970 -11.79 -55.27 6.64
C HIS A 970 -12.49 -55.13 7.99
N THR A 971 -13.40 -54.15 8.08
CA THR A 971 -14.38 -54.06 9.16
C THR A 971 -15.73 -53.59 8.61
N GLY A 972 -16.78 -54.40 8.79
CA GLY A 972 -18.11 -54.11 8.22
C GLY A 972 -18.06 -53.74 6.72
N ALA A 973 -18.51 -52.52 6.41
CA ALA A 973 -18.54 -51.97 5.06
C ALA A 973 -17.17 -51.48 4.53
N LEU A 974 -16.15 -51.33 5.40
CA LEU A 974 -14.84 -50.77 5.05
C LEU A 974 -13.82 -51.83 4.65
N THR A 975 -12.95 -51.44 3.71
CA THR A 975 -11.74 -52.15 3.31
C THR A 975 -10.57 -51.17 3.35
N LEU A 976 -9.56 -51.44 4.17
CA LEU A 976 -8.29 -50.72 4.21
C LEU A 976 -7.27 -51.50 3.39
N VAL A 977 -6.62 -50.82 2.47
CA VAL A 977 -5.47 -51.32 1.74
C VAL A 977 -4.29 -50.41 2.01
N VAL A 978 -3.15 -51.00 2.39
CA VAL A 978 -1.88 -50.28 2.51
C VAL A 978 -0.90 -50.92 1.55
N ARG A 979 -0.31 -50.11 0.68
CA ARG A 979 0.75 -50.49 -0.25
C ARG A 979 2.10 -50.04 0.33
N GLY A 980 3.11 -50.92 0.33
CA GLY A 980 4.45 -50.70 0.88
C GLY A 980 4.91 -51.85 1.78
N GLU A 981 6.17 -51.84 2.26
CA GLU A 981 6.68 -52.78 3.28
C GLU A 981 5.99 -52.52 4.63
N SER A 982 4.75 -53.01 4.78
CA SER A 982 3.84 -52.61 5.85
C SER A 982 2.84 -53.70 6.21
N GLY A 983 2.30 -53.61 7.42
CA GLY A 983 1.12 -54.34 7.89
C GLY A 983 -0.02 -53.37 8.20
N CYS A 984 -1.27 -53.80 8.09
CA CYS A 984 -2.41 -52.97 8.44
C CYS A 984 -3.56 -53.77 9.04
N ASP A 985 -4.28 -53.16 9.98
CA ASP A 985 -5.50 -53.72 10.54
C ASP A 985 -6.52 -52.66 10.97
N ILE A 986 -7.81 -53.03 11.04
CA ILE A 986 -8.89 -52.16 11.52
C ILE A 986 -9.85 -52.98 12.38
N GLU A 987 -10.16 -52.49 13.58
CA GLU A 987 -11.09 -53.16 14.50
C GLU A 987 -12.05 -52.14 15.16
N PRO A 988 -13.34 -52.47 15.35
CA PRO A 988 -14.25 -51.64 16.13
C PRO A 988 -13.94 -51.75 17.63
N VAL A 989 -14.04 -50.62 18.34
CA VAL A 989 -13.99 -50.62 19.80
C VAL A 989 -15.24 -51.33 20.33
N THR A 990 -15.05 -52.43 21.04
CA THR A 990 -16.14 -53.22 21.62
C THR A 990 -16.00 -53.25 23.13
N GLU A 991 -17.11 -53.13 23.85
CA GLU A 991 -17.10 -53.25 25.30
C GLU A 991 -16.90 -54.71 25.71
N ARG A 992 -15.83 -54.97 26.48
CA ARG A 992 -15.55 -56.29 27.03
C ARG A 992 -15.14 -56.15 28.50
N SER A 993 -15.36 -57.19 29.29
CA SER A 993 -14.85 -57.20 30.67
C SER A 993 -13.32 -57.27 30.68
N ARG A 994 -12.70 -56.78 31.76
CA ARG A 994 -11.24 -56.87 31.95
C ARG A 994 -10.72 -58.31 31.90
N THR A 995 -11.52 -59.28 32.34
CA THR A 995 -11.18 -60.71 32.26
C THR A 995 -11.11 -61.20 30.82
N VAL A 996 -12.07 -60.81 29.97
CA VAL A 996 -12.06 -61.15 28.54
C VAL A 996 -10.86 -60.51 27.83
N TRP A 997 -10.52 -59.26 28.18
CA TRP A 997 -9.30 -58.64 27.66
C TRP A 997 -8.02 -59.31 28.14
N HIS A 998 -7.97 -59.79 29.38
CA HIS A 998 -6.84 -60.56 29.90
C HIS A 998 -6.65 -61.87 29.12
N ASP A 999 -7.73 -62.58 28.79
CA ASP A 999 -7.67 -63.82 28.03
C ASP A 999 -7.20 -63.59 26.58
N LEU A 1000 -7.57 -62.45 25.97
CA LEU A 1000 -7.20 -62.10 24.60
C LEU A 1000 -5.77 -61.53 24.47
N LEU A 1001 -5.36 -60.68 25.41
CA LEU A 1001 -4.08 -59.96 25.34
C LEU A 1001 -2.99 -60.61 26.18
N GLY A 1002 -3.33 -61.36 27.23
CA GLY A 1002 -2.38 -61.82 28.24
C GLY A 1002 -1.93 -60.71 29.19
N THR A 1003 -1.13 -61.08 30.20
CA THR A 1003 -0.78 -60.18 31.31
C THR A 1003 0.05 -58.97 30.87
N HIS A 1004 1.04 -59.19 29.99
CA HIS A 1004 1.99 -58.15 29.59
C HIS A 1004 1.33 -57.05 28.73
N TYR A 1005 0.57 -57.44 27.71
CA TYR A 1005 -0.11 -56.50 26.82
C TYR A 1005 -1.31 -55.82 27.48
N LEU A 1006 -1.98 -56.47 28.45
CA LEU A 1006 -3.00 -55.79 29.25
C LEU A 1006 -2.40 -54.68 30.12
N ALA A 1007 -1.22 -54.89 30.70
CA ALA A 1007 -0.50 -53.85 31.44
C ALA A 1007 -0.08 -52.68 30.52
N LEU A 1008 0.32 -52.97 29.28
CA LEU A 1008 0.60 -51.95 28.27
C LEU A 1008 -0.67 -51.15 27.91
N ALA A 1009 -1.82 -51.81 27.79
CA ALA A 1009 -3.11 -51.13 27.58
C ALA A 1009 -3.47 -50.23 28.78
N ASP A 1010 -3.26 -50.68 30.02
CA ASP A 1010 -3.46 -49.84 31.22
C ASP A 1010 -2.56 -48.60 31.23
N MET A 1011 -1.31 -48.74 30.77
CA MET A 1011 -0.40 -47.60 30.61
C MET A 1011 -0.93 -46.58 29.60
N ILE A 1012 -1.44 -47.04 28.45
CA ILE A 1012 -2.02 -46.15 27.43
C ILE A 1012 -3.29 -45.48 27.96
N THR A 1013 -4.15 -46.22 28.68
CA THR A 1013 -5.33 -45.68 29.37
C THR A 1013 -4.95 -44.54 30.31
N ALA A 1014 -3.89 -44.71 31.10
CA ALA A 1014 -3.39 -43.67 32.00
C ALA A 1014 -2.74 -42.48 31.26
N ASP A 1015 -2.00 -42.73 30.19
CA ASP A 1015 -1.28 -41.70 29.42
C ASP A 1015 -2.22 -40.83 28.57
N LYS A 1016 -3.20 -41.45 27.88
CA LYS A 1016 -4.12 -40.77 26.96
C LYS A 1016 -5.47 -40.38 27.60
N GLY A 1017 -5.76 -40.85 28.81
CA GLY A 1017 -7.04 -40.61 29.48
C GLY A 1017 -8.24 -41.27 28.78
N GLU A 1018 -8.00 -42.29 27.95
CA GLU A 1018 -9.03 -43.03 27.22
C GLU A 1018 -9.52 -44.26 28.01
N SER A 1019 -10.63 -44.88 27.61
CA SER A 1019 -11.13 -46.07 28.31
C SER A 1019 -10.26 -47.31 28.05
N LEU A 1020 -10.25 -48.25 29.01
CA LEU A 1020 -9.53 -49.51 28.85
C LEU A 1020 -9.95 -50.28 27.59
N ASN A 1021 -11.22 -50.22 27.19
CA ASN A 1021 -11.69 -50.87 25.96
C ASN A 1021 -11.01 -50.28 24.72
N VAL A 1022 -10.78 -48.96 24.67
CA VAL A 1022 -10.08 -48.32 23.56
C VAL A 1022 -8.61 -48.75 23.54
N SER A 1023 -7.91 -48.63 24.67
CA SER A 1023 -6.49 -48.98 24.74
C SER A 1023 -6.25 -50.47 24.48
N ALA A 1024 -7.12 -51.34 24.99
CA ALA A 1024 -7.05 -52.78 24.74
C ALA A 1024 -7.32 -53.11 23.26
N THR A 1025 -8.28 -52.44 22.61
CA THR A 1025 -8.47 -52.56 21.16
C THR A 1025 -7.24 -52.09 20.40
N ARG A 1026 -6.58 -50.97 20.77
CA ARG A 1026 -5.31 -50.53 20.14
C ARG A 1026 -4.25 -51.61 20.14
N ILE A 1027 -4.04 -52.26 21.28
CA ILE A 1027 -3.05 -53.35 21.38
C ILE A 1027 -3.49 -54.58 20.59
N TRP A 1028 -4.77 -54.93 20.61
CA TRP A 1028 -5.31 -56.03 19.81
C TRP A 1028 -5.09 -55.80 18.30
N THR A 1029 -5.48 -54.64 17.79
CA THR A 1029 -5.31 -54.26 16.37
C THR A 1029 -3.82 -54.22 16.00
N ALA A 1030 -2.93 -53.79 16.89
CA ALA A 1030 -1.49 -53.83 16.67
C ALA A 1030 -0.95 -55.29 16.57
N LYS A 1031 -1.47 -56.23 17.36
CA LYS A 1031 -1.10 -57.66 17.26
C LYS A 1031 -1.56 -58.29 15.95
N GLU A 1032 -2.78 -58.01 15.50
CA GLU A 1032 -3.28 -58.50 14.21
C GLU A 1032 -2.54 -57.84 13.04
N CYS A 1033 -2.11 -56.59 13.19
CA CYS A 1033 -1.22 -55.91 12.24
C CYS A 1033 0.13 -56.64 12.10
N LEU A 1034 0.79 -57.03 13.21
CA LEU A 1034 2.03 -57.83 13.19
C LEU A 1034 1.84 -59.17 12.48
N LYS A 1035 0.73 -59.86 12.77
CA LYS A 1035 0.38 -61.14 12.15
C LYS A 1035 0.21 -61.01 10.64
N LYS A 1036 -0.40 -59.92 10.17
CA LYS A 1036 -0.60 -59.65 8.74
C LYS A 1036 0.70 -59.30 8.02
N ALA A 1037 1.62 -58.63 8.71
CA ALA A 1037 3.00 -58.38 8.27
C ALA A 1037 3.92 -59.62 8.35
N GLU A 1038 3.39 -60.80 8.69
CA GLU A 1038 4.16 -62.05 8.84
C GLU A 1038 5.25 -61.98 9.95
N MET A 1039 5.07 -61.10 10.94
CA MET A 1039 5.91 -60.98 12.12
C MET A 1039 5.39 -61.84 13.28
N MET A 1040 6.22 -62.06 14.30
CA MET A 1040 5.79 -62.77 15.52
C MET A 1040 4.73 -61.95 16.28
N VAL A 1041 3.56 -62.54 16.48
CA VAL A 1041 2.39 -61.89 17.11
C VAL A 1041 2.63 -61.48 18.57
N ASP A 1042 3.53 -62.18 19.26
CA ASP A 1042 3.92 -61.90 20.64
C ASP A 1042 5.27 -61.14 20.73
N ALA A 1043 5.67 -60.45 19.66
CA ALA A 1043 6.83 -59.57 19.69
C ALA A 1043 6.61 -58.40 20.69
N PRO A 1044 7.62 -58.03 21.50
CA PRO A 1044 7.45 -57.01 22.53
C PRO A 1044 7.13 -55.65 21.91
N LEU A 1045 5.96 -55.09 22.26
CA LEU A 1045 5.50 -53.76 21.86
C LEU A 1045 5.95 -52.74 22.91
N ILE A 1046 6.68 -51.71 22.48
CA ILE A 1046 7.16 -50.64 23.36
C ILE A 1046 6.39 -49.35 23.04
N LEU A 1047 5.70 -48.78 24.02
CA LEU A 1047 5.04 -47.49 23.87
C LEU A 1047 6.07 -46.38 23.65
N MET A 1048 5.97 -45.67 22.53
CA MET A 1048 6.80 -44.50 22.26
C MET A 1048 6.20 -43.29 22.99
N SER A 1049 6.95 -42.67 23.91
CA SER A 1049 6.49 -41.48 24.62
C SER A 1049 6.44 -40.29 23.67
N ARG A 1050 5.23 -39.80 23.36
CA ARG A 1050 5.00 -38.47 22.79
C ARG A 1050 3.91 -37.79 23.60
N LYS A 1051 4.26 -36.69 24.27
CA LYS A 1051 3.28 -35.71 24.78
C LYS A 1051 2.71 -34.95 23.59
N ASP A 1052 1.85 -35.59 22.84
CA ASP A 1052 1.08 -34.93 21.78
C ASP A 1052 -0.41 -35.24 21.99
N ASN A 1053 -1.24 -34.22 21.81
CA ASN A 1053 -2.70 -34.26 21.92
C ASN A 1053 -3.35 -35.04 20.76
N SER A 1054 -2.57 -35.66 19.88
CA SER A 1054 -3.08 -36.48 18.79
C SER A 1054 -3.77 -37.77 19.30
N GLN A 1055 -4.85 -38.17 18.60
CA GLN A 1055 -5.55 -39.46 18.78
C GLN A 1055 -4.72 -40.69 18.38
N MET A 1056 -3.44 -40.47 18.06
CA MET A 1056 -2.47 -41.47 17.63
C MET A 1056 -1.67 -42.01 18.83
N VAL A 1057 -1.41 -43.32 18.81
CA VAL A 1057 -0.50 -44.00 19.74
C VAL A 1057 0.49 -44.82 18.92
N CYS A 1058 1.79 -44.61 19.14
CA CYS A 1058 2.86 -45.28 18.42
C CYS A 1058 3.53 -46.35 19.29
N LEU A 1059 3.65 -47.55 18.74
CA LEU A 1059 4.26 -48.72 19.38
C LEU A 1059 5.45 -49.19 18.55
N ARG A 1060 6.61 -49.35 19.17
CA ARG A 1060 7.83 -49.82 18.50
C ARG A 1060 8.00 -51.33 18.67
N VAL A 1061 8.39 -52.01 17.58
CA VAL A 1061 8.77 -53.43 17.55
C VAL A 1061 10.04 -53.59 16.73
N GLY A 1062 11.19 -53.71 17.41
CA GLY A 1062 12.48 -53.78 16.71
C GLY A 1062 12.76 -52.49 15.93
N LYS A 1063 12.81 -52.60 14.59
CA LYS A 1063 13.06 -51.48 13.65
C LYS A 1063 11.79 -50.93 12.99
N THR A 1064 10.62 -51.38 13.44
CA THR A 1064 9.35 -51.03 12.84
C THR A 1064 8.50 -50.29 13.87
N VAL A 1065 7.63 -49.41 13.38
CA VAL A 1065 6.71 -48.64 14.21
C VAL A 1065 5.28 -48.93 13.77
N ILE A 1066 4.43 -49.26 14.73
CA ILE A 1066 2.99 -49.42 14.53
C ILE A 1066 2.31 -48.18 15.09
N CYS A 1067 1.68 -47.40 14.23
CA CYS A 1067 0.85 -46.28 14.63
C CYS A 1067 -0.61 -46.73 14.67
N THR A 1068 -1.26 -46.51 15.82
CA THR A 1068 -2.69 -46.76 15.98
C THR A 1068 -3.47 -45.46 16.05
N PHE A 1069 -4.60 -45.39 15.37
CA PHE A 1069 -5.46 -44.21 15.27
C PHE A 1069 -6.86 -44.58 15.73
N LEU A 1070 -7.39 -43.84 16.70
CA LEU A 1070 -8.79 -43.95 17.09
C LEU A 1070 -9.59 -42.93 16.27
N VAL A 1071 -10.52 -43.39 15.44
CA VAL A 1071 -11.33 -42.52 14.59
C VAL A 1071 -12.79 -42.94 14.62
N ARG A 1072 -13.71 -41.98 14.60
CA ARG A 1072 -15.14 -42.23 14.34
C ARG A 1072 -15.36 -42.10 12.85
N VAL A 1073 -16.06 -43.03 12.22
CA VAL A 1073 -16.34 -42.99 10.78
C VAL A 1073 -17.84 -42.86 10.58
N LYS A 1074 -18.26 -41.96 9.68
CA LYS A 1074 -19.68 -41.76 9.36
C LYS A 1074 -20.28 -43.08 8.88
N GLY A 1075 -21.48 -43.42 9.36
CA GLY A 1075 -22.12 -44.72 9.06
C GLY A 1075 -21.72 -45.88 9.98
N PHE A 1076 -20.77 -45.69 10.92
CA PHE A 1076 -20.39 -46.68 11.93
C PHE A 1076 -20.80 -46.21 13.33
N GLU A 1077 -21.46 -47.10 14.10
CA GLU A 1077 -21.94 -46.77 15.45
C GLU A 1077 -20.79 -46.63 16.47
N MET A 1078 -19.80 -47.52 16.39
CA MET A 1078 -18.66 -47.56 17.31
C MET A 1078 -17.42 -46.95 16.66
N PRO A 1079 -16.53 -46.30 17.45
CA PRO A 1079 -15.24 -45.84 16.94
C PRO A 1079 -14.39 -47.02 16.47
N LEU A 1080 -13.55 -46.77 15.47
CA LEU A 1080 -12.65 -47.73 14.87
C LEU A 1080 -11.21 -47.42 15.27
N VAL A 1081 -10.43 -48.46 15.52
CA VAL A 1081 -8.99 -48.38 15.65
C VAL A 1081 -8.35 -48.86 14.36
N PHE A 1082 -7.57 -47.99 13.72
CA PHE A 1082 -6.71 -48.34 12.59
C PHE A 1082 -5.31 -48.58 13.13
N ALA A 1083 -4.63 -49.65 12.72
CA ALA A 1083 -3.22 -49.86 12.98
C ALA A 1083 -2.46 -50.01 11.66
N ILE A 1084 -1.39 -49.23 11.50
CA ILE A 1084 -0.51 -49.29 10.32
C ILE A 1084 0.92 -49.44 10.82
N LEU A 1085 1.57 -50.51 10.35
CA LEU A 1085 2.98 -50.79 10.59
C LEU A 1085 3.81 -50.21 9.46
N VAL A 1086 4.87 -49.49 9.81
CA VAL A 1086 5.81 -48.90 8.88
C VAL A 1086 7.23 -49.28 9.28
N ASP A 1087 8.04 -49.67 8.31
CA ASP A 1087 9.45 -49.96 8.50
C ASP A 1087 10.27 -48.66 8.50
N GLU A 1088 11.13 -48.49 9.51
CA GLU A 1088 12.25 -47.54 9.45
C GLU A 1088 13.40 -48.22 8.66
N GLU A 1089 13.30 -48.33 7.33
CA GLU A 1089 14.42 -48.89 6.54
C GLU A 1089 15.62 -47.94 6.42
N LYS A 1090 16.81 -48.57 6.36
CA LYS A 1090 18.17 -47.99 6.38
C LYS A 1090 18.37 -46.94 5.28
N GLU A 1091 19.17 -45.91 5.59
CA GLU A 1091 19.87 -45.10 4.58
C GLU A 1091 20.39 -46.00 3.45
N ILE A 1092 19.78 -45.88 2.27
CA ILE A 1092 20.31 -46.44 1.03
C ILE A 1092 21.45 -45.52 0.61
N ASP A 1093 22.67 -46.02 0.75
CA ASP A 1093 23.88 -45.48 0.18
C ASP A 1093 23.74 -45.41 -1.36
N ARG A 1094 23.31 -44.26 -1.87
CA ARG A 1094 23.42 -43.87 -3.28
C ARG A 1094 24.15 -42.54 -3.36
N GLY A 1095 25.47 -42.64 -3.52
CA GLY A 1095 26.31 -41.50 -3.86
C GLY A 1095 25.87 -40.87 -5.19
N SER A 1096 25.48 -39.60 -5.16
CA SER A 1096 26.11 -38.47 -5.88
C SER A 1096 25.19 -37.23 -5.88
N CYS A 1097 25.64 -36.17 -5.18
CA CYS A 1097 25.27 -34.73 -5.23
C CYS A 1097 23.78 -34.33 -5.14
N LEU A 1098 23.35 -33.45 -4.22
CA LEU A 1098 23.91 -32.13 -3.88
C LEU A 1098 23.93 -31.87 -2.36
N ILE A 1099 25.02 -31.24 -1.93
CA ILE A 1099 25.37 -30.92 -0.54
C ILE A 1099 24.62 -29.67 -0.07
N VAL A 1100 23.89 -29.78 1.04
CA VAL A 1100 23.69 -28.67 1.99
C VAL A 1100 24.28 -29.14 3.31
N GLU A 1101 25.37 -28.50 3.73
CA GLU A 1101 26.10 -28.81 4.95
C GLU A 1101 25.26 -28.49 6.20
N GLU A 1102 24.76 -29.53 6.87
CA GLU A 1102 24.45 -29.47 8.30
C GLU A 1102 25.58 -30.17 9.08
N ASN A 1103 26.20 -29.42 9.99
CA ASN A 1103 27.28 -29.90 10.85
C ASN A 1103 26.68 -30.48 12.15
N PRO A 1104 27.02 -31.71 12.58
CA PRO A 1104 26.44 -32.37 13.75
C PRO A 1104 27.35 -32.30 14.98
N ILE A 1105 26.94 -31.60 16.05
CA ILE A 1105 27.40 -31.89 17.42
C ILE A 1105 26.28 -31.55 18.42
N PHE A 1106 25.49 -32.53 18.83
CA PHE A 1106 24.81 -32.56 20.14
C PHE A 1106 24.51 -34.02 20.54
N THR A 1107 25.35 -34.55 21.41
CA THR A 1107 25.04 -35.60 22.41
C THR A 1107 25.70 -35.21 23.71
#